data_AF-A0A175RRI8-F1
#
_entry.id   AF-A0A175RRI8-F1
#
_cell.length_a   1.000
_cell.length_b   1.000
_cell.length_c   1.000
_cell.angle_alpha   90.00
_cell.angle_beta   90.00
_cell.angle_gamma   90.00
#
_symmetry.space_group_name_H-M   'P 1'
#
loop_
_entity.id
_entity.type
_entity.pdbx_description
1 polymer ?
#
loop_
_entity_poly.entity_id
_entity_poly.type
_entity_poly.pdbx_seq_one_letter_code
_entity_poly.pdbx_strand_id
1 'polypeptide(L)'
;MLRRALPLFTALAVTVLILAVSSILYLGREIFVPFALGILLSFILAPIVIKLQRHRIPRIFAISGAILVATVVILGLGFLIATQVTGLVGEIPSYRVTVEQKLRSLSESAQSQGNGPFSRAAVALEEMAADIQKLAAPAEGDANAPKPIPVTVENSGSLFETISAVALPLLSPIATFGVVIIFAIFILLQREDLRNRFIRLAGTDDLQQTTAAIDDAAKRLSKLLLFQLGVNAAFGAMTALGLWLLGVPSPILWGILGGILRFIPYVGGFVGAGLPMLLAFAVDPGWSMVIWTAVLYLGAEALLSNVVEPVLYGHSTGLSPVAILLAATVWALLWGPVGLILATPLTICLVVMGRHVQRLAFIDVMFGDRPALSPPQIFYQRMLAGAPQEAADQAREFLRERELATYYDEVALEGLRIAHEDVARFAVKGERLDVLRAATLELTEEVGAIRPSRRRKTHLTAEAAAAVDAVGPDQEVTRIVQRKEDLAPEWRGPTPVVCLSGGNALDQTVATMLTQVLERHGLGARHLSLAELRQNPPSRKDAEGVALVCLSFIEPLSTVHLRQAVREVHRVAPRARIMIGIWRQRDPAMLQELQRRVHADALVTTLNKALAAALEMSGQKLAQTPEPRPKQSPERPGNVVEAEASAVAM
;
A
#
# COMPACT_ATOMS: atom_id res chain seq x y z
N MET A 1 -28.58 26.95 -21.49
CA MET A 1 -27.76 26.10 -22.38
C MET A 1 -26.28 26.09 -21.99
N LEU A 2 -25.62 27.24 -21.68
CA LEU A 2 -24.19 27.26 -21.29
C LEU A 2 -23.81 26.37 -20.09
N ARG A 3 -24.63 26.30 -19.03
CA ARG A 3 -24.35 25.43 -17.85
C ARG A 3 -24.37 23.92 -18.16
N ARG A 4 -25.07 23.49 -19.22
CA ARG A 4 -25.08 22.08 -19.67
C ARG A 4 -23.98 21.81 -20.71
N ALA A 5 -23.51 22.83 -21.43
CA ALA A 5 -22.45 22.68 -22.42
C ALA A 5 -21.05 22.60 -21.79
N LEU A 6 -20.81 23.32 -20.68
CA LEU A 6 -19.51 23.33 -19.99
C LEU A 6 -18.97 21.93 -19.58
N PRO A 7 -19.77 21.02 -18.99
CA PRO A 7 -19.28 19.66 -18.68
C PRO A 7 -19.01 18.84 -19.95
N LEU A 8 -19.75 19.06 -21.04
CA LEU A 8 -19.52 18.41 -22.33
C LEU A 8 -18.21 18.88 -22.99
N PHE A 9 -17.95 20.19 -22.98
CA PHE A 9 -16.70 20.75 -23.50
C PHE A 9 -15.48 20.29 -22.71
N THR A 10 -15.58 20.24 -21.38
CA THR A 10 -14.49 19.75 -20.53
C THR A 10 -14.25 18.26 -20.74
N ALA A 11 -15.31 17.43 -20.81
CA ALA A 11 -15.18 16.01 -21.11
C ALA A 11 -14.54 15.75 -22.50
N LEU A 12 -14.95 16.52 -23.52
CA LEU A 12 -14.38 16.41 -24.87
C LEU A 12 -12.93 16.87 -24.90
N ALA A 13 -12.60 17.98 -24.24
CA ALA A 13 -11.22 18.46 -24.14
C ALA A 13 -10.30 17.45 -23.42
N VAL A 14 -10.78 16.84 -22.33
CA VAL A 14 -10.05 15.78 -21.62
C VAL A 14 -9.86 14.56 -22.49
N THR A 15 -10.89 14.14 -23.24
CA THR A 15 -10.81 12.98 -24.14
C THR A 15 -9.79 13.23 -25.25
N VAL A 16 -9.84 14.41 -25.88
CA VAL A 16 -8.87 14.81 -26.91
C VAL A 16 -7.45 14.87 -26.34
N LEU A 17 -7.27 15.41 -25.13
CA LEU A 17 -5.97 15.44 -24.46
C LEU A 17 -5.42 14.01 -24.22
N ILE A 18 -6.26 13.09 -23.73
CA ILE A 18 -5.88 11.70 -23.49
C ILE A 18 -5.47 11.02 -24.81
N LEU A 19 -6.25 11.20 -25.89
CA LEU A 19 -5.94 10.63 -27.20
C LEU A 19 -4.67 11.22 -27.80
N ALA A 20 -4.45 12.54 -27.66
CA ALA A 20 -3.24 13.21 -28.13
C ALA A 20 -2.01 12.71 -27.38
N VAL A 21 -2.06 12.66 -26.04
CA VAL A 21 -0.96 12.14 -25.22
C VAL A 21 -0.67 10.67 -25.54
N SER A 22 -1.70 9.84 -25.65
CA SER A 22 -1.54 8.42 -25.99
C SER A 22 -0.94 8.23 -27.38
N SER A 23 -1.36 9.04 -28.36
CA SER A 23 -0.79 9.00 -29.72
C SER A 23 0.68 9.44 -29.73
N ILE A 24 1.05 10.48 -28.99
CA ILE A 24 2.44 10.92 -28.85
C ILE A 24 3.30 9.83 -28.20
N LEU A 25 2.80 9.19 -27.13
CA LEU A 25 3.51 8.10 -26.46
C LEU A 25 3.68 6.86 -27.34
N TYR A 26 2.68 6.55 -28.17
CA TYR A 26 2.73 5.44 -29.10
C TYR A 26 3.69 5.70 -30.26
N LEU A 27 3.59 6.88 -30.90
CA LEU A 27 4.46 7.28 -32.00
C LEU A 27 5.91 7.47 -31.55
N GLY A 28 6.12 8.04 -30.36
CA GLY A 28 7.44 8.29 -29.78
C GLY A 28 8.05 7.08 -29.06
N ARG A 29 7.51 5.86 -29.22
CA ARG A 29 7.95 4.66 -28.49
C ARG A 29 9.45 4.40 -28.59
N GLU A 30 10.08 4.69 -29.73
CA GLU A 30 11.53 4.51 -29.95
C GLU A 30 12.40 5.40 -29.05
N ILE A 31 11.84 6.49 -28.53
CA ILE A 31 12.52 7.40 -27.61
C ILE A 31 12.04 7.17 -26.18
N PHE A 32 10.72 7.07 -25.98
CA PHE A 32 10.12 6.94 -24.65
C PHE A 32 10.40 5.60 -23.98
N VAL A 33 10.48 4.50 -24.73
CA VAL A 33 10.77 3.18 -24.16
C VAL A 33 12.21 3.12 -23.61
N PRO A 34 13.26 3.49 -24.37
CA PRO A 34 14.62 3.55 -23.81
C PRO A 34 14.75 4.53 -22.66
N PHE A 35 14.06 5.67 -22.73
CA PHE A 35 14.05 6.65 -21.65
C PHE A 35 13.43 6.09 -20.36
N ALA A 36 12.28 5.43 -20.45
CA ALA A 36 11.60 4.79 -19.32
C ALA A 36 12.45 3.66 -18.71
N LEU A 37 13.05 2.81 -19.55
CA LEU A 37 14.00 1.79 -19.11
C LEU A 37 15.22 2.41 -18.43
N GLY A 38 15.75 3.51 -18.95
CA GLY A 38 16.86 4.25 -18.36
C GLY A 38 16.53 4.82 -16.98
N ILE A 39 15.31 5.36 -16.80
CA ILE A 39 14.80 5.77 -15.49
C ILE A 39 14.76 4.60 -14.51
N LEU A 40 14.17 3.46 -14.90
CA LEU A 40 14.08 2.30 -14.01
C LEU A 40 15.45 1.73 -13.67
N LEU A 41 16.33 1.61 -14.66
CA LEU A 41 17.70 1.18 -14.46
C LEU A 41 18.41 2.14 -13.49
N SER A 42 18.22 3.46 -13.63
CA SER A 42 18.78 4.44 -12.70
C SER A 42 18.30 4.23 -11.27
N PHE A 43 17.03 3.85 -11.04
CA PHE A 43 16.49 3.57 -9.72
C PHE A 43 17.07 2.29 -9.11
N ILE A 44 17.36 1.28 -9.93
CA ILE A 44 18.02 0.03 -9.50
C ILE A 44 19.49 0.32 -9.13
N LEU A 45 20.19 1.14 -9.93
CA LEU A 45 21.61 1.45 -9.73
C LEU A 45 21.85 2.51 -8.64
N ALA A 46 20.92 3.44 -8.42
CA ALA A 46 21.05 4.52 -7.43
C ALA A 46 21.52 4.06 -6.03
N PRO A 47 20.91 3.03 -5.40
CA PRO A 47 21.35 2.57 -4.08
C PRO A 47 22.77 1.99 -4.09
N ILE A 48 23.17 1.34 -5.19
CA ILE A 48 24.55 0.85 -5.40
C ILE A 48 25.50 2.05 -5.48
N VAL A 49 25.19 3.05 -6.31
CA VAL A 49 25.99 4.28 -6.46
C VAL A 49 26.12 5.03 -5.13
N ILE A 50 25.03 5.20 -4.38
CA ILE A 50 25.05 5.86 -3.06
C ILE A 50 25.93 5.08 -2.07
N LYS A 51 25.87 3.74 -2.09
CA LYS A 51 26.71 2.89 -1.23
C LYS A 51 28.20 3.02 -1.62
N LEU A 52 28.52 3.05 -2.91
CA LEU A 52 29.89 3.28 -3.40
C LEU A 52 30.41 4.68 -2.99
N GLN A 53 29.58 5.71 -3.07
CA GLN A 53 29.94 7.06 -2.64
C GLN A 53 30.19 7.16 -1.13
N ARG A 54 29.46 6.38 -0.31
CA ARG A 54 29.73 6.27 1.13
C ARG A 54 31.12 5.70 1.43
N HIS A 55 31.68 4.90 0.52
CA HIS A 55 33.06 4.42 0.57
C HIS A 55 34.08 5.42 -0.02
N ARG A 56 33.73 6.71 -0.08
CA ARG A 56 34.56 7.83 -0.59
C ARG A 56 34.93 7.76 -2.08
N ILE A 57 34.22 6.96 -2.88
CA ILE A 57 34.42 6.95 -4.34
C ILE A 57 33.76 8.21 -4.94
N PRO A 58 34.47 9.02 -5.75
CA PRO A 58 33.88 10.18 -6.40
C PRO A 58 32.69 9.81 -7.29
N ARG A 59 31.71 10.73 -7.38
CA ARG A 59 30.41 10.49 -8.03
C ARG A 59 30.51 9.88 -9.43
N ILE A 60 31.40 10.40 -10.27
CA ILE A 60 31.55 9.93 -11.67
C ILE A 60 32.01 8.47 -11.69
N PHE A 61 33.06 8.12 -10.93
CA PHE A 61 33.56 6.75 -10.87
C PHE A 61 32.56 5.77 -10.27
N ALA A 62 31.78 6.19 -9.27
CA ALA A 62 30.72 5.37 -8.70
C ALA A 62 29.63 5.05 -9.74
N ILE A 63 29.22 6.05 -10.53
CA ILE A 63 28.23 5.88 -11.61
C ILE A 63 28.79 4.99 -12.72
N SER A 64 29.99 5.30 -13.23
CA SER A 64 30.64 4.52 -14.29
C SER A 64 30.86 3.08 -13.88
N GLY A 65 31.30 2.83 -12.64
CA GLY A 65 31.48 1.48 -12.11
C GLY A 65 30.17 0.70 -12.00
N ALA A 66 29.10 1.32 -11.47
CA ALA A 66 27.79 0.67 -11.39
C ALA A 66 27.22 0.32 -12.77
N ILE A 67 27.39 1.22 -13.75
CA ILE A 67 26.91 1.02 -15.13
C ILE A 67 27.73 -0.01 -15.87
N LEU A 68 29.06 -0.04 -15.65
CA LEU A 68 29.93 -1.08 -16.21
C LEU A 68 29.51 -2.46 -15.69
N VAL A 69 29.30 -2.61 -14.38
CA VAL A 69 28.85 -3.87 -13.78
C VAL A 69 27.48 -4.27 -14.34
N ALA A 70 26.51 -3.35 -14.40
CA ALA A 70 25.21 -3.64 -14.98
C ALA A 70 25.30 -4.06 -16.45
N THR A 71 26.15 -3.39 -17.24
CA THR A 71 26.41 -3.73 -18.64
C THR A 71 27.00 -5.12 -18.79
N VAL A 72 28.02 -5.46 -18.01
CA VAL A 72 28.66 -6.79 -18.03
C VAL A 72 27.66 -7.88 -17.66
N VAL A 73 26.81 -7.65 -16.63
CA VAL A 73 25.78 -8.62 -16.22
C VAL A 73 24.74 -8.81 -17.32
N ILE A 74 24.20 -7.74 -17.91
CA ILE A 74 23.15 -7.83 -18.92
C ILE A 74 23.67 -8.48 -20.21
N LEU A 75 24.84 -8.05 -20.69
CA LEU A 75 25.47 -8.66 -21.88
C LEU A 75 25.86 -10.11 -21.62
N GLY A 76 26.36 -10.42 -20.42
CA GLY A 76 26.68 -11.79 -20.00
C GLY A 76 25.44 -12.70 -20.01
N LEU A 77 24.32 -12.23 -19.46
CA LEU A 77 23.05 -12.97 -19.50
C LEU A 77 22.54 -13.15 -20.93
N GLY A 78 22.60 -12.11 -21.76
CA GLY A 78 22.20 -12.18 -23.17
C GLY A 78 23.05 -13.18 -23.97
N PHE A 79 24.37 -13.19 -23.73
CA PHE A 79 25.28 -14.16 -24.32
C PHE A 79 24.95 -15.58 -23.87
N LEU A 80 24.73 -15.80 -22.56
CA LEU A 80 24.32 -17.10 -22.04
C LEU A 80 23.02 -17.59 -22.69
N ILE A 81 21.99 -16.74 -22.78
CA ILE A 81 20.74 -17.09 -23.46
C ILE A 81 21.00 -17.50 -24.91
N ALA A 82 21.78 -16.72 -25.67
CA ALA A 82 22.08 -17.02 -27.07
C ALA A 82 22.78 -18.38 -27.23
N THR A 83 23.76 -18.69 -26.36
CA THR A 83 24.47 -19.98 -26.39
C THR A 83 23.56 -21.16 -26.03
N GLN A 84 22.63 -20.98 -25.10
CA GLN A 84 21.71 -22.05 -24.70
C GLN A 84 20.64 -22.31 -25.77
N VAL A 85 20.10 -21.25 -26.37
CA VAL A 85 19.10 -21.37 -27.45
C VAL A 85 19.68 -22.08 -28.68
N THR A 86 20.92 -21.75 -29.06
CA THR A 86 21.58 -22.43 -30.18
C THR A 86 21.83 -23.92 -29.90
N GLY A 87 22.14 -24.29 -28.66
CA GLY A 87 22.20 -25.69 -28.23
C GLY A 87 20.87 -26.42 -28.36
N LEU A 88 19.78 -25.81 -27.88
CA LEU A 88 18.42 -26.36 -27.99
C LEU A 88 17.97 -26.60 -29.44
N VAL A 89 18.26 -25.65 -30.33
CA VAL A 89 17.87 -25.76 -31.75
C VAL A 89 18.57 -26.95 -32.43
N GLY A 90 19.81 -27.26 -32.03
CA GLY A 90 20.54 -28.41 -32.53
C GLY A 90 19.92 -29.76 -32.17
N GLU A 91 19.21 -29.85 -31.03
CA GLU A 91 18.60 -31.09 -30.52
C GLU A 91 17.14 -31.28 -30.94
N ILE A 92 16.56 -30.35 -31.71
CA ILE A 92 15.18 -30.42 -32.21
C ILE A 92 14.87 -31.76 -32.92
N PRO A 93 15.74 -32.32 -33.80
CA PRO A 93 15.44 -33.57 -34.49
C PRO A 93 15.22 -34.75 -33.53
N SER A 94 15.99 -34.85 -32.45
CA SER A 94 15.81 -35.90 -31.44
C SER A 94 14.51 -35.76 -30.65
N TYR A 95 14.10 -34.53 -30.36
CA TYR A 95 12.86 -34.27 -29.60
C TYR A 95 11.61 -34.63 -30.40
N ARG A 96 11.64 -34.49 -31.74
CA ARG A 96 10.52 -34.88 -32.61
C ARG A 96 10.19 -36.37 -32.48
N VAL A 97 11.23 -37.22 -32.46
CA VAL A 97 11.06 -38.68 -32.37
C VAL A 97 10.38 -39.07 -31.06
N THR A 98 10.82 -38.50 -29.94
CA THR A 98 10.23 -38.77 -28.61
C THR A 98 8.77 -38.32 -28.53
N VAL A 99 8.44 -37.14 -29.10
CA VAL A 99 7.07 -36.64 -29.14
C VAL A 99 6.16 -37.54 -29.98
N GLU A 100 6.61 -37.95 -31.17
CA GLU A 100 5.84 -38.88 -32.01
C GLU A 100 5.59 -40.22 -31.32
N GLN A 101 6.60 -40.77 -30.64
CA GLN A 101 6.46 -42.01 -29.88
C GLN A 101 5.45 -41.87 -28.74
N LYS A 102 5.47 -40.75 -28.00
CA LYS A 102 4.49 -40.46 -26.95
C LYS A 102 3.07 -40.32 -27.49
N LEU A 103 2.88 -39.58 -28.57
CA LEU A 103 1.57 -39.39 -29.19
C LEU A 103 0.99 -40.72 -29.68
N ARG A 104 1.82 -41.58 -30.28
CA ARG A 104 1.42 -42.94 -30.67
C ARG A 104 1.05 -43.81 -29.47
N SER A 105 1.85 -43.79 -28.40
CA SER A 105 1.54 -44.56 -27.18
C SER A 105 0.24 -44.11 -26.51
N LEU A 106 -0.07 -42.80 -26.60
CA LEU A 106 -1.32 -42.22 -26.12
C LEU A 106 -2.51 -42.59 -27.02
N SER A 107 -2.36 -42.55 -28.34
CA SER A 107 -3.44 -42.91 -29.27
C SER A 107 -3.76 -44.40 -29.21
N GLU A 108 -2.74 -45.27 -29.07
CA GLU A 108 -2.90 -46.71 -28.82
C GLU A 108 -3.59 -46.98 -27.47
N SER A 109 -3.17 -46.29 -26.40
CA SER A 109 -3.80 -46.40 -25.07
C SER A 109 -5.25 -45.87 -25.09
N ALA A 110 -5.53 -44.79 -25.82
CA ALA A 110 -6.86 -44.20 -25.94
C ALA A 110 -7.81 -45.03 -26.83
N GLN A 111 -7.28 -45.79 -27.80
CA GLN A 111 -8.08 -46.78 -28.54
C GLN A 111 -8.43 -48.00 -27.68
N SER A 112 -7.59 -48.36 -26.70
CA SER A 112 -7.86 -49.46 -25.77
C SER A 112 -8.93 -49.14 -24.70
N GLN A 113 -9.08 -47.87 -24.31
CA GLN A 113 -10.15 -47.36 -23.45
C GLN A 113 -11.21 -46.63 -24.31
N GLY A 114 -12.10 -47.40 -24.95
CA GLY A 114 -13.00 -46.90 -26.02
C GLY A 114 -13.75 -45.59 -25.78
N ASN A 115 -14.10 -44.88 -26.87
CA ASN A 115 -15.00 -43.72 -27.07
C ASN A 115 -15.23 -42.68 -25.95
N GLY A 116 -14.33 -42.56 -24.97
CA GLY A 116 -14.37 -41.51 -23.95
C GLY A 116 -13.90 -40.14 -24.47
N PRO A 117 -14.12 -39.05 -23.71
CA PRO A 117 -13.61 -37.72 -24.05
C PRO A 117 -12.08 -37.66 -24.23
N PHE A 118 -11.35 -38.63 -23.66
CA PHE A 118 -9.91 -38.78 -23.79
C PHE A 118 -9.47 -39.21 -25.20
N SER A 119 -10.25 -40.06 -25.90
CA SER A 119 -9.90 -40.50 -27.27
C SER A 119 -10.10 -39.39 -28.30
N ARG A 120 -11.10 -38.51 -28.10
CA ARG A 120 -11.28 -37.32 -28.94
C ARG A 120 -10.15 -36.31 -28.77
N ALA A 121 -9.65 -36.14 -27.55
CA ALA A 121 -8.50 -35.28 -27.28
C ALA A 121 -7.21 -35.83 -27.91
N ALA A 122 -7.00 -37.16 -27.88
CA ALA A 122 -5.86 -37.81 -28.52
C ALA A 122 -5.87 -37.63 -30.05
N VAL A 123 -7.03 -37.83 -30.70
CA VAL A 123 -7.17 -37.65 -32.16
C VAL A 123 -6.98 -36.19 -32.57
N ALA A 124 -7.53 -35.22 -31.82
CA ALA A 124 -7.34 -33.79 -32.10
C ALA A 124 -5.87 -33.36 -31.99
N LEU A 125 -5.11 -33.96 -31.06
CA LEU A 125 -3.67 -33.71 -30.91
C LEU A 125 -2.85 -34.32 -32.07
N GLU A 126 -3.24 -35.50 -32.56
CA GLU A 126 -2.59 -36.16 -33.69
C GLU A 126 -2.79 -35.36 -35.00
N GLU A 127 -3.99 -34.82 -35.21
CA GLU A 127 -4.31 -33.96 -36.35
C GLU A 127 -3.53 -32.62 -36.29
N MET A 128 -3.43 -32.01 -35.11
CA MET A 128 -2.60 -30.81 -34.90
C MET A 128 -1.11 -31.07 -35.13
N ALA A 129 -0.61 -32.23 -34.70
CA ALA A 129 0.79 -32.63 -34.91
C ALA A 129 1.09 -32.83 -36.40
N ALA A 130 0.17 -33.45 -37.14
CA ALA A 130 0.29 -33.63 -38.59
C ALA A 130 0.30 -32.29 -39.35
N ASP A 131 -0.49 -31.30 -38.92
CA ASP A 131 -0.50 -29.97 -39.52
C ASP A 131 0.79 -29.17 -39.24
N ILE A 132 1.36 -29.29 -38.03
CA ILE A 132 2.69 -28.71 -37.73
C ILE A 132 3.76 -29.36 -38.61
N GLN A 133 3.64 -30.66 -38.90
CA GLN A 133 4.58 -31.39 -39.74
C GLN A 133 4.50 -30.94 -41.21
N LYS A 134 3.30 -30.65 -41.72
CA LYS A 134 3.10 -30.04 -43.05
C LYS A 134 3.66 -28.62 -43.16
N LEU A 135 3.59 -27.83 -42.09
CA LEU A 135 4.17 -26.48 -42.04
C LEU A 135 5.71 -26.49 -41.94
N ALA A 136 6.30 -27.58 -41.44
CA ALA A 136 7.74 -27.73 -41.23
C ALA A 136 8.44 -28.60 -42.29
N ALA A 137 7.70 -29.26 -43.19
CA ALA A 137 8.26 -30.00 -44.30
C ALA A 137 8.76 -29.01 -45.39
N PRO A 138 9.97 -29.19 -45.94
CA PRO A 138 10.37 -28.46 -47.15
C PRO A 138 9.40 -28.83 -48.27
N ALA A 139 8.99 -27.87 -49.10
CA ALA A 139 8.12 -28.12 -50.24
C ALA A 139 8.74 -29.20 -51.15
N GLU A 140 8.21 -30.41 -51.12
CA GLU A 140 8.62 -31.50 -52.01
C GLU A 140 8.12 -31.18 -53.44
N GLY A 141 9.06 -30.84 -54.32
CA GLY A 141 8.84 -30.80 -55.76
C GLY A 141 8.90 -32.22 -56.35
N ASP A 142 8.01 -32.47 -57.31
CA ASP A 142 7.72 -33.73 -58.00
C ASP A 142 8.84 -34.77 -58.13
N ALA A 143 8.52 -36.00 -57.72
CA ALA A 143 9.40 -37.17 -57.64
C ALA A 143 9.72 -37.86 -58.99
N ASN A 144 9.94 -37.12 -60.08
CA ASN A 144 10.29 -37.73 -61.39
C ASN A 144 11.36 -36.99 -62.21
N ALA A 145 12.18 -36.13 -61.60
CA ALA A 145 13.38 -35.58 -62.23
C ALA A 145 14.64 -36.40 -61.85
N PRO A 146 15.59 -36.64 -62.77
CA PRO A 146 16.77 -37.47 -62.51
C PRO A 146 17.59 -36.89 -61.35
N LYS A 147 17.87 -37.73 -60.35
CA LYS A 147 18.63 -37.39 -59.13
C LYS A 147 19.92 -36.64 -59.48
N PRO A 148 20.03 -35.33 -59.18
CA PRO A 148 21.31 -34.64 -59.24
C PRO A 148 22.19 -35.21 -58.12
N ILE A 149 23.42 -35.56 -58.48
CA ILE A 149 24.50 -35.86 -57.55
C ILE A 149 24.54 -34.71 -56.54
N PRO A 150 24.50 -34.95 -55.21
CA PRO A 150 24.65 -33.87 -54.26
C PRO A 150 26.11 -33.40 -54.33
N VAL A 151 26.39 -32.44 -55.21
CA VAL A 151 27.53 -31.56 -55.02
C VAL A 151 27.19 -30.78 -53.79
N THR A 152 27.67 -31.26 -52.64
CA THR A 152 27.83 -30.43 -51.46
C THR A 152 28.79 -29.33 -51.90
N VAL A 153 28.23 -28.22 -52.39
CA VAL A 153 28.97 -26.97 -52.36
C VAL A 153 29.20 -26.79 -50.87
N GLU A 154 30.43 -27.08 -50.42
CA GLU A 154 31.01 -26.41 -49.27
C GLU A 154 30.91 -24.92 -49.60
N ASN A 155 29.72 -24.35 -49.38
CA ASN A 155 29.62 -22.97 -48.99
C ASN A 155 30.37 -22.97 -47.67
N SER A 156 31.68 -22.75 -47.74
CA SER A 156 32.36 -21.89 -46.79
C SER A 156 31.58 -20.57 -46.84
N GLY A 157 30.40 -20.54 -46.23
CA GLY A 157 29.58 -19.37 -46.06
C GLY A 157 30.55 -18.38 -45.45
N SER A 158 30.86 -17.33 -46.21
CA SER A 158 31.88 -16.38 -45.81
C SER A 158 31.59 -16.00 -44.36
N LEU A 159 32.60 -15.89 -43.50
CA LEU A 159 32.41 -15.44 -42.10
C LEU A 159 31.47 -14.23 -42.03
N PHE A 160 31.48 -13.40 -43.08
CA PHE A 160 30.57 -12.29 -43.31
C PHE A 160 29.07 -12.65 -43.41
N GLU A 161 28.65 -13.73 -44.06
CA GLU A 161 27.25 -14.18 -44.11
C GLU A 161 26.76 -14.68 -42.74
N THR A 162 27.57 -15.45 -42.01
CA THR A 162 27.21 -15.89 -40.66
C THR A 162 27.21 -14.74 -39.66
N ILE A 163 28.19 -13.83 -39.76
CA ILE A 163 28.24 -12.61 -38.93
C ILE A 163 27.04 -11.71 -39.26
N SER A 164 26.69 -11.50 -40.53
CA SER A 164 25.53 -10.66 -40.88
C SER A 164 24.20 -11.28 -40.45
N ALA A 165 24.03 -12.60 -40.60
CA ALA A 165 22.82 -13.31 -40.17
C ALA A 165 22.57 -13.21 -38.65
N VAL A 166 23.63 -13.17 -37.83
CA VAL A 166 23.53 -13.06 -36.37
C VAL A 166 23.60 -11.61 -35.88
N ALA A 167 24.44 -10.76 -36.51
CA ALA A 167 24.68 -9.39 -36.07
C ALA A 167 23.52 -8.44 -36.43
N LEU A 168 22.87 -8.61 -37.59
CA LEU A 168 21.78 -7.70 -38.00
C LEU A 168 20.57 -7.76 -37.02
N PRO A 169 20.06 -8.94 -36.62
CA PRO A 169 18.95 -9.01 -35.66
C PRO A 169 19.31 -8.49 -34.26
N LEU A 170 20.59 -8.62 -33.86
CA LEU A 170 21.07 -8.17 -32.54
C LEU A 170 21.39 -6.66 -32.51
N LEU A 171 21.61 -6.02 -33.66
CA LEU A 171 21.96 -4.61 -33.73
C LEU A 171 20.88 -3.71 -33.11
N SER A 172 19.61 -4.00 -33.37
CA SER A 172 18.48 -3.20 -32.86
C SER A 172 18.37 -3.25 -31.31
N PRO A 173 18.35 -4.45 -30.67
CA PRO A 173 18.42 -4.55 -29.22
C PRO A 173 19.68 -3.92 -28.60
N ILE A 174 20.85 -4.09 -29.23
CA ILE A 174 22.11 -3.50 -28.75
C ILE A 174 22.07 -1.98 -28.83
N ALA A 175 21.57 -1.42 -29.93
CA ALA A 175 21.42 0.02 -30.10
C ALA A 175 20.47 0.59 -29.05
N THR A 176 19.31 -0.06 -28.85
CA THR A 176 18.33 0.30 -27.83
C THR A 176 18.95 0.25 -26.44
N PHE A 177 19.69 -0.83 -26.13
CA PHE A 177 20.41 -0.98 -24.88
C PHE A 177 21.45 0.13 -24.66
N GLY A 178 22.23 0.48 -25.70
CA GLY A 178 23.16 1.61 -25.65
C GLY A 178 22.46 2.92 -25.30
N VAL A 179 21.31 3.20 -25.92
CA VAL A 179 20.49 4.39 -25.61
C VAL A 179 19.96 4.36 -24.18
N VAL A 180 19.50 3.21 -23.68
CA VAL A 180 19.09 3.01 -22.27
C VAL A 180 20.23 3.35 -21.32
N ILE A 181 21.44 2.87 -21.60
CA ILE A 181 22.63 3.15 -20.79
C ILE A 181 22.95 4.64 -20.81
N ILE A 182 22.91 5.29 -21.97
CA ILE A 182 23.13 6.74 -22.08
C ILE A 182 22.12 7.50 -21.20
N PHE A 183 20.82 7.19 -21.31
CA PHE A 183 19.81 7.83 -20.45
C PHE A 183 20.05 7.55 -18.97
N ALA A 184 20.38 6.31 -18.60
CA ALA A 184 20.68 5.95 -17.22
C ALA A 184 21.89 6.74 -16.66
N ILE A 185 22.97 6.92 -17.45
CA ILE A 185 24.12 7.76 -17.11
C ILE A 185 23.65 9.19 -16.82
N PHE A 186 22.92 9.80 -17.76
CA PHE A 186 22.47 11.19 -17.61
C PHE A 186 21.54 11.38 -16.42
N ILE A 187 20.60 10.46 -16.19
CA ILE A 187 19.66 10.52 -15.08
C ILE A 187 20.40 10.36 -13.73
N LEU A 188 21.38 9.45 -13.64
CA LEU A 188 22.22 9.29 -12.44
C LEU A 188 23.10 10.53 -12.19
N LEU A 189 23.68 11.10 -13.26
CA LEU A 189 24.55 12.26 -13.19
C LEU A 189 23.78 13.54 -12.82
N GLN A 190 22.54 13.69 -13.31
CA GLN A 190 21.70 14.87 -13.05
C GLN A 190 20.60 14.61 -12.02
N ARG A 191 20.66 13.52 -11.25
CA ARG A 191 19.61 13.09 -10.32
C ARG A 191 19.09 14.22 -9.41
N GLU A 192 20.00 15.00 -8.84
CA GLU A 192 19.68 16.11 -7.93
C GLU A 192 19.02 17.28 -8.68
N ASP A 193 19.53 17.64 -9.85
CA ASP A 193 18.96 18.71 -10.68
C ASP A 193 17.58 18.34 -11.22
N LEU A 194 17.41 17.10 -11.72
CA LEU A 194 16.14 16.58 -12.20
C LEU A 194 15.10 16.57 -11.07
N ARG A 195 15.49 16.14 -9.87
CA ARG A 195 14.65 16.22 -8.67
C ARG A 195 14.25 17.67 -8.37
N ASN A 196 15.19 18.61 -8.35
CA ASN A 196 14.92 20.01 -8.03
C ASN A 196 13.98 20.67 -9.05
N ARG A 197 14.18 20.37 -10.34
CA ARG A 197 13.28 20.81 -11.42
C ARG A 197 11.87 20.23 -11.25
N PHE A 198 11.79 18.95 -10.85
CA PHE A 198 10.53 18.28 -10.62
C PHE A 198 9.76 18.88 -9.44
N ILE A 199 10.43 19.16 -8.32
CA ILE A 199 9.85 19.85 -7.16
C ILE A 199 9.28 21.21 -7.58
N ARG A 200 10.02 21.97 -8.41
CA ARG A 200 9.56 23.27 -8.91
C ARG A 200 8.31 23.17 -9.79
N LEU A 201 8.13 22.07 -10.53
CA LEU A 201 6.93 21.82 -11.35
C LEU A 201 5.71 21.39 -10.52
N ALA A 202 5.94 20.70 -9.40
CA ALA A 202 4.88 20.16 -8.54
C ALA A 202 4.14 21.24 -7.72
N GLY A 203 4.77 22.40 -7.47
CA GLY A 203 4.18 23.53 -6.75
C GLY A 203 5.06 24.02 -5.60
N THR A 204 4.96 25.32 -5.30
CA THR A 204 5.82 26.02 -4.31
C THR A 204 5.17 26.24 -2.95
N ASP A 205 3.90 25.86 -2.76
CA ASP A 205 3.12 26.27 -1.58
C ASP A 205 3.60 25.59 -0.28
N ASP A 206 4.22 24.41 -0.37
CA ASP A 206 4.95 23.78 0.73
C ASP A 206 6.15 22.97 0.20
N LEU A 207 7.29 23.65 0.03
CA LEU A 207 8.52 23.04 -0.46
C LEU A 207 9.04 21.94 0.47
N GLN A 208 8.84 22.04 1.79
CA GLN A 208 9.37 21.08 2.74
C GLN A 208 8.60 19.76 2.68
N GLN A 209 7.26 19.82 2.67
CA GLN A 209 6.42 18.65 2.50
C GLN A 209 6.59 18.02 1.12
N THR A 210 6.58 18.81 0.04
CA THR A 210 6.71 18.32 -1.35
C THR A 210 8.07 17.67 -1.60
N THR A 211 9.14 18.21 -1.01
CA THR A 211 10.49 17.64 -1.13
C THR A 211 10.63 16.34 -0.36
N ALA A 212 10.11 16.27 0.87
CA ALA A 212 10.14 15.05 1.68
C ALA A 212 9.30 13.93 1.03
N ALA A 213 8.14 14.30 0.50
CA ALA A 213 7.25 13.46 -0.28
C ALA A 213 7.92 12.81 -1.50
N ILE A 214 8.54 13.61 -2.37
CA ILE A 214 9.19 13.13 -3.60
C ILE A 214 10.41 12.24 -3.27
N ASP A 215 11.15 12.56 -2.21
CA ASP A 215 12.26 11.72 -1.76
C ASP A 215 11.78 10.38 -1.20
N ASP A 216 10.70 10.37 -0.43
CA ASP A 216 10.12 9.14 0.10
C ASP A 216 9.58 8.26 -1.04
N ALA A 217 8.86 8.89 -1.98
CA ALA A 217 8.41 8.28 -3.23
C ALA A 217 9.56 7.60 -4.01
N ALA A 218 10.65 8.34 -4.28
CA ALA A 218 11.79 7.83 -5.03
C ALA A 218 12.50 6.66 -4.30
N LYS A 219 12.61 6.74 -2.96
CA LYS A 219 13.19 5.66 -2.15
C LYS A 219 12.32 4.41 -2.17
N ARG A 220 10.99 4.57 -2.02
CA ARG A 220 10.03 3.46 -2.10
C ARG A 220 10.10 2.76 -3.44
N LEU A 221 10.13 3.52 -4.54
CA LEU A 221 10.23 2.96 -5.88
C LEU A 221 11.55 2.21 -6.10
N SER A 222 12.69 2.79 -5.71
CA SER A 222 13.99 2.12 -5.82
C SER A 222 14.03 0.82 -5.00
N LYS A 223 13.49 0.84 -3.78
CA LYS A 223 13.40 -0.34 -2.90
C LYS A 223 12.53 -1.43 -3.52
N LEU A 224 11.37 -1.06 -4.08
CA LEU A 224 10.46 -1.98 -4.77
C LEU A 224 11.13 -2.65 -5.98
N LEU A 225 11.77 -1.86 -6.85
CA LEU A 225 12.47 -2.40 -8.03
C LEU A 225 13.61 -3.34 -7.66
N LEU A 226 14.39 -3.01 -6.63
CA LEU A 226 15.44 -3.89 -6.11
C LEU A 226 14.87 -5.19 -5.55
N PHE A 227 13.76 -5.13 -4.81
CA PHE A 227 13.11 -6.33 -4.30
C PHE A 227 12.56 -7.19 -5.44
N GLN A 228 11.90 -6.58 -6.42
CA GLN A 228 11.41 -7.29 -7.59
C GLN A 228 12.55 -7.98 -8.35
N LEU A 229 13.67 -7.29 -8.55
CA LEU A 229 14.87 -7.88 -9.15
C LEU A 229 15.42 -9.03 -8.31
N GLY A 230 15.53 -8.86 -6.99
CA GLY A 230 16.05 -9.87 -6.07
C GLY A 230 15.18 -11.13 -6.00
N VAL A 231 13.85 -10.97 -5.88
CA VAL A 231 12.89 -12.07 -5.85
C VAL A 231 12.86 -12.81 -7.19
N ASN A 232 12.85 -12.08 -8.31
CA ASN A 232 12.87 -12.69 -9.64
C ASN A 232 14.20 -13.41 -9.93
N ALA A 233 15.32 -12.87 -9.47
CA ALA A 233 16.62 -13.53 -9.57
C ALA A 233 16.68 -14.80 -8.71
N ALA A 234 16.16 -14.76 -7.47
CA ALA A 234 16.08 -15.92 -6.60
C ALA A 234 15.17 -17.01 -7.18
N PHE A 235 14.02 -16.63 -7.74
CA PHE A 235 13.14 -17.54 -8.49
C PHE A 235 13.87 -18.17 -9.67
N GLY A 236 14.54 -17.37 -10.50
CA GLY A 236 15.30 -17.87 -11.65
C GLY A 236 16.41 -18.84 -11.24
N ALA A 237 17.15 -18.54 -10.17
CA ALA A 237 18.18 -19.43 -9.63
C ALA A 237 17.60 -20.74 -9.07
N MET A 238 16.50 -20.66 -8.31
CA MET A 238 15.80 -21.82 -7.76
C MET A 238 15.24 -22.71 -8.88
N THR A 239 14.64 -22.11 -9.90
CA THR A 239 14.10 -22.82 -11.06
C THR A 239 15.21 -23.45 -11.89
N ALA A 240 16.32 -22.74 -12.15
CA ALA A 240 17.48 -23.33 -12.82
C ALA A 240 18.04 -24.53 -12.04
N LEU A 241 18.19 -24.39 -10.72
CA LEU A 241 18.67 -25.48 -9.88
C LEU A 241 17.70 -26.67 -9.89
N GLY A 242 16.40 -26.42 -9.78
CA GLY A 242 15.38 -27.46 -9.82
C GLY A 242 15.33 -28.19 -11.16
N LEU A 243 15.35 -27.46 -12.27
CA LEU A 243 15.39 -28.05 -13.62
C LEU A 243 16.67 -28.84 -13.86
N TRP A 244 17.81 -28.36 -13.34
CA TRP A 244 19.07 -29.09 -13.40
C TRP A 244 19.01 -30.42 -12.62
N LEU A 245 18.40 -30.42 -11.43
CA LEU A 245 18.19 -31.65 -10.64
C LEU A 245 17.25 -32.64 -11.33
N LEU A 246 16.27 -32.14 -12.09
CA LEU A 246 15.34 -32.95 -12.87
C LEU A 246 15.92 -33.42 -14.23
N GLY A 247 17.12 -32.96 -14.60
CA GLY A 247 17.76 -33.29 -15.88
C GLY A 247 17.18 -32.55 -17.09
N VAL A 248 16.40 -31.48 -16.90
CA VAL A 248 15.80 -30.71 -18.00
C VAL A 248 16.88 -29.96 -18.78
N PRO A 249 16.94 -30.09 -20.12
CA PRO A 249 17.96 -29.41 -20.91
C PRO A 249 17.87 -27.89 -20.77
N SER A 250 19.03 -27.25 -20.83
CA SER A 250 19.18 -25.80 -20.70
C SER A 250 18.53 -25.20 -19.45
N PRO A 251 18.82 -25.71 -18.23
CA PRO A 251 18.16 -25.26 -17.01
C PRO A 251 18.45 -23.78 -16.71
N ILE A 252 19.66 -23.32 -17.05
CA ILE A 252 20.08 -21.91 -16.89
C ILE A 252 19.25 -20.99 -17.79
N LEU A 253 18.98 -21.39 -19.04
CA LEU A 253 18.13 -20.62 -19.96
C LEU A 253 16.74 -20.40 -19.36
N TRP A 254 16.12 -21.48 -18.90
CA TRP A 254 14.76 -21.43 -18.35
C TRP A 254 14.69 -20.70 -17.02
N GLY A 255 15.73 -20.78 -16.19
CA GLY A 255 15.84 -19.97 -14.98
C GLY A 255 15.96 -18.47 -15.28
N ILE A 256 16.84 -18.07 -16.22
CA ILE A 256 16.98 -16.67 -16.62
C ILE A 256 15.69 -16.17 -17.27
N LEU A 257 15.15 -16.93 -18.23
CA LEU A 257 13.92 -16.55 -18.92
C LEU A 257 12.73 -16.50 -17.96
N GLY A 258 12.61 -17.45 -17.04
CA GLY A 258 11.59 -17.45 -15.98
C GLY A 258 11.71 -16.23 -15.07
N GLY A 259 12.93 -15.86 -14.66
CA GLY A 259 13.18 -14.63 -13.89
C GLY A 259 12.80 -13.36 -14.66
N ILE A 260 13.13 -13.27 -15.96
CA ILE A 260 12.77 -12.13 -16.82
C ILE A 260 11.26 -12.07 -17.05
N LEU A 261 10.64 -13.19 -17.41
CA LEU A 261 9.20 -13.26 -17.67
C LEU A 261 8.39 -12.95 -16.42
N ARG A 262 8.90 -13.24 -15.22
CA ARG A 262 8.23 -12.89 -13.95
C ARG A 262 8.08 -11.38 -13.72
N PHE A 263 8.78 -10.52 -14.48
CA PHE A 263 8.46 -9.08 -14.48
C PHE A 263 7.08 -8.77 -15.08
N ILE A 264 6.54 -9.66 -15.92
CA ILE A 264 5.21 -9.56 -16.50
C ILE A 264 4.16 -10.06 -15.50
N PRO A 265 3.28 -9.19 -14.98
CA PRO A 265 2.25 -9.59 -14.02
C PRO A 265 1.27 -10.60 -14.63
N TYR A 266 0.84 -11.57 -13.83
CA TYR A 266 -0.16 -12.63 -14.15
C TYR A 266 0.19 -13.60 -15.28
N VAL A 267 0.91 -13.16 -16.32
CA VAL A 267 1.24 -13.98 -17.50
C VAL A 267 2.64 -14.59 -17.37
N GLY A 268 3.57 -13.90 -16.71
CA GLY A 268 4.98 -14.28 -16.63
C GLY A 268 5.21 -15.68 -16.08
N GLY A 269 4.54 -16.04 -14.99
CA GLY A 269 4.66 -17.36 -14.35
C GLY A 269 4.19 -18.49 -15.26
N PHE A 270 3.04 -18.35 -15.91
CA PHE A 270 2.51 -19.38 -16.80
C PHE A 270 3.37 -19.57 -18.05
N VAL A 271 3.80 -18.50 -18.70
CA VAL A 271 4.67 -18.59 -19.88
C VAL A 271 6.05 -19.13 -19.50
N GLY A 272 6.58 -18.69 -18.35
CA GLY A 272 7.87 -19.14 -17.82
C GLY A 272 7.89 -20.60 -17.40
N ALA A 273 6.74 -21.18 -17.02
CA ALA A 273 6.58 -22.60 -16.71
C ALA A 273 6.26 -23.45 -17.96
N GLY A 274 5.42 -22.91 -18.84
CA GLY A 274 4.89 -23.65 -19.99
C GLY A 274 5.96 -24.12 -20.96
N LEU A 275 6.90 -23.25 -21.32
CA LEU A 275 7.98 -23.59 -22.26
C LEU A 275 8.90 -24.72 -21.76
N PRO A 276 9.47 -24.68 -20.53
CA PRO A 276 10.25 -25.79 -20.00
C PRO A 276 9.41 -27.05 -19.76
N MET A 277 8.12 -26.94 -19.44
CA MET A 277 7.24 -28.10 -19.30
C MET A 277 6.97 -28.79 -20.65
N LEU A 278 6.80 -28.01 -21.72
CA LEU A 278 6.72 -28.55 -23.10
C LEU A 278 8.03 -29.23 -23.50
N LEU A 279 9.17 -28.64 -23.14
CA LEU A 279 10.47 -29.26 -23.39
C LEU A 279 10.64 -30.56 -22.60
N ALA A 280 10.30 -30.58 -21.31
CA ALA A 280 10.32 -31.79 -20.49
C ALA A 280 9.42 -32.88 -21.08
N PHE A 281 8.32 -32.50 -21.74
CA PHE A 281 7.44 -33.43 -22.43
C PHE A 281 8.09 -34.01 -23.68
N ALA A 282 8.87 -33.22 -24.39
CA ALA A 282 9.56 -33.63 -25.60
C ALA A 282 10.86 -34.43 -25.34
N VAL A 283 11.47 -34.30 -24.15
CA VAL A 283 12.78 -34.90 -23.85
C VAL A 283 12.68 -36.27 -23.19
N ASP A 284 11.89 -36.40 -22.10
CA ASP A 284 11.70 -37.69 -21.40
C ASP A 284 10.76 -38.58 -22.20
N PRO A 285 11.05 -39.86 -22.46
CA PRO A 285 10.07 -40.81 -22.98
C PRO A 285 8.90 -41.04 -22.00
N GLY A 286 9.13 -40.85 -20.69
CA GLY A 286 8.11 -40.96 -19.65
C GLY A 286 7.36 -39.65 -19.36
N TRP A 287 6.43 -39.71 -18.40
CA TRP A 287 5.70 -38.54 -17.89
C TRP A 287 6.35 -37.91 -16.67
N SER A 288 7.36 -38.58 -16.11
CA SER A 288 7.95 -38.25 -14.82
C SER A 288 8.54 -36.85 -14.80
N MET A 289 9.31 -36.51 -15.83
CA MET A 289 10.02 -35.24 -15.94
C MET A 289 9.06 -34.06 -16.08
N VAL A 290 7.97 -34.23 -16.84
CA VAL A 290 6.91 -33.22 -17.00
C VAL A 290 6.19 -32.96 -15.70
N ILE A 291 5.79 -34.03 -15.00
CA ILE A 291 5.05 -33.94 -13.74
C ILE A 291 5.92 -33.27 -12.68
N TRP A 292 7.18 -33.69 -12.52
CA TRP A 292 8.08 -33.08 -11.56
C TRP A 292 8.45 -31.63 -11.92
N THR A 293 8.55 -31.31 -13.22
CA THR A 293 8.71 -29.92 -13.67
C THR A 293 7.48 -29.08 -13.30
N ALA A 294 6.27 -29.60 -13.48
CA ALA A 294 5.05 -28.91 -13.06
C ALA A 294 5.01 -28.71 -11.54
N VAL A 295 5.36 -29.74 -10.75
CA VAL A 295 5.44 -29.66 -9.29
C VAL A 295 6.49 -28.63 -8.85
N LEU A 296 7.64 -28.57 -9.51
CA LEU A 296 8.68 -27.57 -9.26
C LEU A 296 8.12 -26.15 -9.44
N TYR A 297 7.47 -25.86 -10.58
CA TYR A 297 6.92 -24.53 -10.83
C TYR A 297 5.75 -24.18 -9.92
N LEU A 298 4.83 -25.12 -9.68
CA LEU A 298 3.71 -24.90 -8.74
C LEU A 298 4.20 -24.68 -7.32
N GLY A 299 5.17 -25.47 -6.86
CA GLY A 299 5.78 -25.32 -5.54
C GLY A 299 6.57 -24.03 -5.42
N ALA A 300 7.36 -23.67 -6.44
CA ALA A 300 8.10 -22.41 -6.51
C ALA A 300 7.16 -21.21 -6.46
N GLU A 301 6.09 -21.22 -7.26
CA GLU A 301 5.09 -20.14 -7.31
C GLU A 301 4.33 -20.05 -5.99
N ALA A 302 3.91 -21.17 -5.41
CA ALA A 302 3.22 -21.20 -4.13
C ALA A 302 4.10 -20.69 -2.98
N LEU A 303 5.38 -21.08 -2.94
CA LEU A 303 6.33 -20.61 -1.94
C LEU A 303 6.58 -19.10 -2.09
N LEU A 304 6.78 -18.62 -3.31
CA LEU A 304 6.99 -17.19 -3.53
C LEU A 304 5.75 -16.39 -3.16
N SER A 305 4.60 -16.71 -3.75
CA SER A 305 3.36 -15.94 -3.60
C SER A 305 2.80 -15.94 -2.17
N ASN A 306 2.90 -17.06 -1.44
CA ASN A 306 2.30 -17.16 -0.10
C ASN A 306 3.27 -16.87 1.04
N VAL A 307 4.59 -16.94 0.81
CA VAL A 307 5.60 -16.78 1.87
C VAL A 307 6.53 -15.62 1.60
N VAL A 308 7.21 -15.62 0.44
CA VAL A 308 8.28 -14.66 0.15
C VAL A 308 7.71 -13.26 -0.10
N GLU A 309 6.69 -13.17 -0.95
CA GLU A 309 6.09 -11.89 -1.35
C GLU A 309 5.40 -11.17 -0.18
N PRO A 310 4.56 -11.81 0.66
CA PRO A 310 3.94 -11.13 1.79
C PRO A 310 4.95 -10.64 2.82
N VAL A 311 6.03 -11.40 3.06
CA VAL A 311 7.10 -11.04 4.00
C VAL A 311 7.94 -9.87 3.47
N LEU A 312 8.22 -9.82 2.16
CA LEU A 312 9.10 -8.81 1.57
C LEU A 312 8.39 -7.52 1.19
N TYR A 313 7.19 -7.60 0.61
CA TYR A 313 6.49 -6.40 0.15
C TYR A 313 5.85 -5.62 1.31
N GLY A 314 5.47 -6.29 2.41
CA GLY A 314 4.57 -5.67 3.38
C GLY A 314 3.24 -5.29 2.72
N HIS A 315 2.21 -4.91 3.49
CA HIS A 315 0.89 -4.71 2.90
C HIS A 315 0.90 -3.68 1.76
N SER A 316 0.52 -4.20 0.59
CA SER A 316 0.24 -3.59 -0.72
C SER A 316 1.32 -2.72 -1.39
N THR A 317 1.50 -2.93 -2.69
CA THR A 317 2.41 -2.18 -3.57
C THR A 317 1.99 -0.72 -3.79
N GLY A 318 0.99 -0.22 -3.06
CA GLY A 318 0.39 1.08 -3.32
C GLY A 318 -0.71 1.06 -4.39
N LEU A 319 -0.99 -0.10 -5.00
CA LEU A 319 -1.87 -0.24 -6.16
C LEU A 319 -3.01 -1.23 -5.96
N SER A 320 -4.19 -0.88 -6.46
CA SER A 320 -5.32 -1.81 -6.56
C SER A 320 -5.02 -2.97 -7.55
N PRO A 321 -5.46 -4.21 -7.30
CA PRO A 321 -5.30 -5.31 -8.26
C PRO A 321 -5.89 -5.00 -9.64
N VAL A 322 -7.03 -4.30 -9.66
CA VAL A 322 -7.68 -3.84 -10.90
C VAL A 322 -6.81 -2.83 -11.64
N ALA A 323 -6.13 -1.94 -10.90
CA ALA A 323 -5.19 -0.98 -11.47
C ALA A 323 -4.04 -1.67 -12.20
N ILE A 324 -3.49 -2.75 -11.63
CA ILE A 324 -2.40 -3.52 -12.24
C ILE A 324 -2.85 -4.15 -13.57
N LEU A 325 -4.06 -4.73 -13.62
CA LEU A 325 -4.60 -5.34 -14.85
C LEU A 325 -4.87 -4.29 -15.95
N LEU A 326 -5.49 -3.17 -15.58
CA LEU A 326 -5.77 -2.08 -16.52
C LEU A 326 -4.47 -1.46 -17.02
N ALA A 327 -3.51 -1.21 -16.13
CA ALA A 327 -2.18 -0.73 -16.49
C ALA A 327 -1.47 -1.68 -17.44
N ALA A 328 -1.42 -2.98 -17.12
CA ALA A 328 -0.82 -4.00 -17.97
C ALA A 328 -1.40 -3.96 -19.39
N THR A 329 -2.72 -3.84 -19.50
CA THR A 329 -3.42 -3.74 -20.79
C THR A 329 -3.04 -2.46 -21.54
N VAL A 330 -3.12 -1.29 -20.88
CA VAL A 330 -2.82 0.01 -21.49
C VAL A 330 -1.37 0.09 -21.96
N TRP A 331 -0.42 -0.30 -21.11
CA TRP A 331 1.00 -0.24 -21.44
C TRP A 331 1.39 -1.28 -22.49
N ALA A 332 0.77 -2.47 -22.51
CA ALA A 332 0.96 -3.45 -23.56
C ALA A 332 0.47 -2.93 -24.92
N LEU A 333 -0.66 -2.21 -24.96
CA LEU A 333 -1.14 -1.58 -26.20
C LEU A 333 -0.21 -0.45 -26.68
N LEU A 334 0.36 0.32 -25.76
CA LEU A 334 1.27 1.42 -26.10
C LEU A 334 2.62 0.92 -26.62
N TRP A 335 3.28 0.02 -25.89
CA TRP A 335 4.68 -0.34 -26.12
C TRP A 335 4.92 -1.85 -26.26
N GLY A 336 3.89 -2.66 -26.43
CA GLY A 336 3.99 -4.10 -26.65
C GLY A 336 4.53 -4.86 -25.43
N PRO A 337 5.35 -5.93 -25.63
CA PRO A 337 5.89 -6.72 -24.53
C PRO A 337 6.74 -5.92 -23.55
N VAL A 338 7.46 -4.90 -24.03
CA VAL A 338 8.27 -4.02 -23.16
C VAL A 338 7.36 -3.17 -22.28
N GLY A 339 6.24 -2.66 -22.81
CA GLY A 339 5.23 -1.96 -22.03
C GLY A 339 4.65 -2.81 -20.90
N LEU A 340 4.46 -4.11 -21.14
CA LEU A 340 3.94 -5.03 -20.14
C LEU A 340 4.92 -5.23 -18.96
N ILE A 341 6.23 -5.32 -19.24
CA ILE A 341 7.29 -5.35 -18.22
C ILE A 341 7.33 -4.04 -17.44
N LEU A 342 7.10 -2.91 -18.11
CA LEU A 342 7.13 -1.57 -17.53
C LEU A 342 5.83 -1.17 -16.81
N ALA A 343 4.75 -1.94 -16.97
CA ALA A 343 3.41 -1.53 -16.57
C ALA A 343 3.29 -1.24 -15.08
N THR A 344 3.77 -2.15 -14.24
CA THR A 344 3.72 -1.99 -12.78
C THR A 344 4.56 -0.82 -12.31
N PRO A 345 5.87 -0.72 -12.62
CA PRO A 345 6.67 0.37 -12.08
C PRO A 345 6.28 1.75 -12.60
N LEU A 346 5.84 1.87 -13.86
CA LEU A 346 5.35 3.16 -14.38
C LEU A 346 4.03 3.58 -13.74
N THR A 347 3.12 2.63 -13.50
CA THR A 347 1.86 2.93 -12.82
C THR A 347 2.09 3.32 -11.37
N ILE A 348 3.04 2.68 -10.67
CA ILE A 348 3.45 3.10 -9.33
C ILE A 348 4.00 4.53 -9.36
N CYS A 349 4.89 4.86 -10.30
CA CYS A 349 5.38 6.23 -10.47
C CYS A 349 4.24 7.23 -10.64
N LEU A 350 3.24 6.88 -11.45
CA LEU A 350 2.09 7.72 -11.75
C LEU A 350 1.19 7.93 -10.51
N VAL A 351 0.89 6.86 -9.77
CA VAL A 351 0.09 6.90 -8.53
C VAL A 351 0.80 7.68 -7.44
N VAL A 352 2.10 7.41 -7.26
CA VAL A 352 2.93 8.13 -6.30
C VAL A 352 3.02 9.62 -6.65
N MET A 353 2.97 9.96 -7.94
CA MET A 353 2.84 11.35 -8.36
C MET A 353 1.50 11.96 -7.97
N GLY A 354 0.41 11.21 -8.16
CA GLY A 354 -0.93 11.62 -7.76
C GLY A 354 -1.05 11.93 -6.27
N ARG A 355 -0.34 11.20 -5.41
CA ARG A 355 -0.33 11.44 -3.95
C ARG A 355 0.19 12.83 -3.56
N HIS A 356 1.07 13.41 -4.36
CA HIS A 356 1.82 14.60 -3.97
C HIS A 356 1.50 15.82 -4.85
N VAL A 357 1.00 15.60 -6.06
CA VAL A 357 0.58 16.67 -6.95
C VAL A 357 -0.95 16.73 -6.93
N GLN A 358 -1.52 17.76 -6.31
CA GLN A 358 -2.99 17.90 -6.15
C GLN A 358 -3.75 17.78 -7.48
N ARG A 359 -3.17 18.26 -8.59
CA ARG A 359 -3.77 18.15 -9.94
C ARG A 359 -3.83 16.72 -10.48
N LEU A 360 -2.99 15.82 -9.97
CA LEU A 360 -2.91 14.41 -10.33
C LEU A 360 -3.52 13.50 -9.25
N ALA A 361 -4.13 14.06 -8.19
CA ALA A 361 -4.71 13.28 -7.08
C ALA A 361 -5.74 12.25 -7.55
N PHE A 362 -6.44 12.52 -8.65
CA PHE A 362 -7.36 11.58 -9.26
C PHE A 362 -6.71 10.23 -9.65
N ILE A 363 -5.40 10.23 -9.97
CA ILE A 363 -4.66 9.01 -10.32
C ILE A 363 -4.48 8.12 -9.09
N ASP A 364 -4.14 8.71 -7.94
CA ASP A 364 -4.04 7.95 -6.68
C ASP A 364 -5.40 7.43 -6.23
N VAL A 365 -6.47 8.22 -6.40
CA VAL A 365 -7.83 7.76 -6.09
C VAL A 365 -8.29 6.62 -6.99
N MET A 366 -7.97 6.65 -8.29
CA MET A 366 -8.41 5.61 -9.23
C MET A 366 -7.56 4.33 -9.18
N PHE A 367 -6.25 4.46 -9.00
CA PHE A 367 -5.33 3.33 -9.13
C PHE A 367 -4.65 2.92 -7.80
N GLY A 368 -4.77 3.76 -6.78
CA GLY A 368 -4.20 3.51 -5.45
C GLY A 368 -4.91 2.39 -4.70
N ASP A 369 -4.26 1.95 -3.64
CA ASP A 369 -4.75 0.95 -2.67
C ASP A 369 -5.35 1.58 -1.40
N ARG A 370 -5.26 2.90 -1.26
CA ARG A 370 -5.88 3.64 -0.15
C ARG A 370 -7.39 3.73 -0.38
N PRO A 371 -8.21 3.60 0.68
CA PRO A 371 -9.63 3.84 0.55
C PRO A 371 -9.86 5.25 0.00
N ALA A 372 -10.76 5.36 -0.99
CA ALA A 372 -11.02 6.61 -1.70
C ALA A 372 -11.62 7.71 -0.81
N LEU A 373 -12.16 7.34 0.36
CA LEU A 373 -12.75 8.21 1.36
C LEU A 373 -11.90 8.17 2.64
N SER A 374 -11.84 9.29 3.37
CA SER A 374 -11.19 9.32 4.67
C SER A 374 -11.97 8.47 5.69
N PRO A 375 -11.33 7.97 6.77
CA PRO A 375 -12.04 7.15 7.77
C PRO A 375 -13.30 7.81 8.34
N PRO A 376 -13.31 9.13 8.67
CA PRO A 376 -14.54 9.83 9.07
C PRO A 376 -15.65 9.83 8.00
N GLN A 377 -15.27 9.93 6.72
CA GLN A 377 -16.23 9.92 5.61
C GLN A 377 -16.84 8.52 5.40
N ILE A 378 -16.04 7.46 5.53
CA ILE A 378 -16.53 6.08 5.48
C ILE A 378 -17.50 5.83 6.63
N PHE A 379 -17.13 6.24 7.85
CA PHE A 379 -18.01 6.19 9.01
C PHE A 379 -19.35 6.87 8.69
N TYR A 380 -19.32 8.12 8.22
CA TYR A 380 -20.54 8.86 7.88
C TYR A 380 -21.36 8.17 6.79
N GLN A 381 -20.72 7.71 5.72
CA GLN A 381 -21.38 7.01 4.61
C GLN A 381 -22.10 5.75 5.09
N ARG A 382 -21.48 4.95 5.96
CA ARG A 382 -22.10 3.74 6.52
C ARG A 382 -23.30 4.07 7.41
N MET A 383 -23.21 5.14 8.20
CA MET A 383 -24.35 5.59 9.01
C MET A 383 -25.51 6.06 8.13
N LEU A 384 -25.23 6.78 7.04
CA LEU A 384 -26.25 7.17 6.06
C LEU A 384 -26.86 5.97 5.32
N ALA A 385 -26.07 4.93 5.07
CA ALA A 385 -26.51 3.71 4.40
C ALA A 385 -27.27 2.76 5.35
N GLY A 386 -27.32 3.04 6.66
CA GLY A 386 -27.91 2.15 7.64
C GLY A 386 -27.13 0.85 7.82
N ALA A 387 -25.80 0.91 7.69
CA ALA A 387 -24.90 -0.25 7.81
C ALA A 387 -23.98 -0.14 9.05
N PRO A 388 -24.54 -0.13 10.29
CA PRO A 388 -23.74 -0.01 11.51
C PRO A 388 -22.84 -1.21 11.76
N GLN A 389 -23.26 -2.42 11.39
CA GLN A 389 -22.46 -3.63 11.56
C GLN A 389 -21.13 -3.59 10.79
N GLU A 390 -21.13 -3.10 9.56
CA GLU A 390 -19.89 -2.93 8.78
C GLU A 390 -18.95 -1.90 9.43
N ALA A 391 -19.50 -0.83 9.99
CA ALA A 391 -18.73 0.16 10.71
C ALA A 391 -18.16 -0.41 12.03
N ALA A 392 -18.92 -1.27 12.71
CA ALA A 392 -18.48 -1.94 13.93
C ALA A 392 -17.38 -2.97 13.68
N ASP A 393 -17.45 -3.72 12.58
CA ASP A 393 -16.40 -4.64 12.17
C ASP A 393 -15.10 -3.90 11.85
N GLN A 394 -15.17 -2.78 11.13
CA GLN A 394 -14.00 -1.91 10.91
C GLN A 394 -13.45 -1.35 12.22
N ALA A 395 -14.33 -0.87 13.11
CA ALA A 395 -13.92 -0.38 14.43
C ALA A 395 -13.21 -1.49 15.22
N ARG A 396 -13.71 -2.73 15.18
CA ARG A 396 -13.10 -3.89 15.85
C ARG A 396 -11.69 -4.16 15.35
N GLU A 397 -11.44 -4.02 14.05
CA GLU A 397 -10.10 -4.14 13.49
C GLU A 397 -9.20 -2.97 13.92
N PHE A 398 -9.68 -1.74 13.82
CA PHE A 398 -8.94 -0.53 14.23
C PHE A 398 -8.51 -0.61 15.71
N LEU A 399 -9.41 -1.07 16.59
CA LEU A 399 -9.18 -1.22 18.02
C LEU A 399 -8.19 -2.34 18.39
N ARG A 400 -7.68 -3.12 17.42
CA ARG A 400 -6.55 -4.04 17.64
C ARG A 400 -5.22 -3.29 17.74
N GLU A 401 -5.09 -2.15 17.07
CA GLU A 401 -3.85 -1.36 16.99
C GLU A 401 -3.91 -0.02 17.75
N ARG A 402 -5.11 0.53 17.96
CA ARG A 402 -5.33 1.84 18.59
C ARG A 402 -6.36 1.75 19.72
N GLU A 403 -6.36 2.76 20.59
CA GLU A 403 -7.30 2.83 21.71
C GLU A 403 -8.68 3.36 21.30
N LEU A 404 -9.69 3.03 22.11
CA LEU A 404 -11.08 3.41 21.88
C LEU A 404 -11.28 4.93 21.81
N ALA A 405 -10.62 5.67 22.71
CA ALA A 405 -10.69 7.12 22.73
C ALA A 405 -10.14 7.74 21.44
N THR A 406 -9.08 7.15 20.88
CA THR A 406 -8.48 7.57 19.60
C THR A 406 -9.44 7.32 18.43
N TYR A 407 -10.07 6.13 18.38
CA TYR A 407 -11.09 5.83 17.35
C TYR A 407 -12.26 6.80 17.40
N TYR A 408 -12.79 7.07 18.60
CA TYR A 408 -13.91 8.00 18.72
C TYR A 408 -13.53 9.43 18.36
N ASP A 409 -12.37 9.93 18.77
CA ASP A 409 -11.96 11.30 18.44
C ASP A 409 -11.70 11.50 16.94
N GLU A 410 -10.94 10.59 16.33
CA GLU A 410 -10.35 10.82 15.01
C GLU A 410 -11.21 10.25 13.87
N VAL A 411 -12.13 9.33 14.18
CA VAL A 411 -13.02 8.71 13.19
C VAL A 411 -14.48 9.04 13.46
N ALA A 412 -15.01 8.60 14.60
CA ALA A 412 -16.46 8.67 14.84
C ALA A 412 -16.95 10.10 15.05
N LEU A 413 -16.28 10.88 15.90
CA LEU A 413 -16.65 12.26 16.22
C LEU A 413 -16.53 13.16 15.00
N GLU A 414 -15.48 12.99 14.20
CA GLU A 414 -15.29 13.74 12.96
C GLU A 414 -16.35 13.34 11.90
N GLY A 415 -16.71 12.07 11.82
CA GLY A 415 -17.81 11.60 10.96
C GLY A 415 -19.17 12.16 11.40
N LEU A 416 -19.45 12.19 12.71
CA LEU A 416 -20.64 12.82 13.30
C LEU A 416 -20.67 14.33 13.05
N ARG A 417 -19.51 15.00 12.98
CA ARG A 417 -19.41 16.42 12.64
C ARG A 417 -19.84 16.67 11.19
N ILE A 418 -19.39 15.83 10.25
CA ILE A 418 -19.84 15.88 8.85
C ILE A 418 -21.36 15.67 8.78
N ALA A 419 -21.87 14.66 9.49
CA ALA A 419 -23.29 14.36 9.56
C ALA A 419 -24.11 15.54 10.10
N HIS A 420 -23.65 16.16 11.19
CA HIS A 420 -24.30 17.33 11.78
C HIS A 420 -24.33 18.53 10.82
N GLU A 421 -23.25 18.80 10.09
CA GLU A 421 -23.22 19.88 9.09
C GLU A 421 -24.22 19.65 7.95
N ASP A 422 -24.41 18.41 7.50
CA ASP A 422 -25.40 18.06 6.47
C ASP A 422 -26.84 18.13 6.98
N VAL A 423 -27.08 17.74 8.23
CA VAL A 423 -28.38 17.91 8.89
C VAL A 423 -28.71 19.40 9.07
N ALA A 424 -27.74 20.20 9.53
CA ALA A 424 -27.90 21.64 9.72
C ALA A 424 -28.17 22.39 8.40
N ARG A 425 -27.56 21.93 7.29
CA ARG A 425 -27.81 22.42 5.92
C ARG A 425 -29.05 21.83 5.27
N PHE A 426 -29.87 21.08 6.02
CA PHE A 426 -31.12 20.50 5.52
C PHE A 426 -30.93 19.51 4.36
N ALA A 427 -29.74 18.95 4.19
CA ALA A 427 -29.41 17.97 3.15
C ALA A 427 -29.88 16.54 3.51
N VAL A 428 -29.89 16.21 4.80
CA VAL A 428 -30.41 14.95 5.34
C VAL A 428 -31.68 15.23 6.14
N LYS A 429 -32.80 14.62 5.74
CA LYS A 429 -34.14 14.87 6.31
C LYS A 429 -35.00 13.60 6.31
N GLY A 430 -36.05 13.61 7.12
CA GLY A 430 -37.08 12.57 7.17
C GLY A 430 -36.46 11.22 7.52
N GLU A 431 -36.89 10.18 6.79
CA GLU A 431 -36.46 8.79 7.00
C GLU A 431 -34.93 8.61 7.03
N ARG A 432 -34.18 9.33 6.17
CA ARG A 432 -32.71 9.24 6.16
C ARG A 432 -32.08 9.74 7.47
N LEU A 433 -32.69 10.75 8.09
CA LEU A 433 -32.22 11.24 9.38
C LEU A 433 -32.50 10.22 10.49
N ASP A 434 -33.63 9.51 10.41
CA ASP A 434 -33.98 8.47 11.38
C ASP A 434 -33.07 7.24 11.24
N VAL A 435 -32.76 6.84 10.00
CA VAL A 435 -31.76 5.79 9.71
C VAL A 435 -30.39 6.17 10.25
N LEU A 436 -29.91 7.39 9.95
CA LEU A 436 -28.62 7.89 10.45
C LEU A 436 -28.56 7.84 11.99
N ARG A 437 -29.63 8.25 12.67
CA ARG A 437 -29.72 8.25 14.13
C ARG A 437 -29.72 6.84 14.72
N ALA A 438 -30.52 5.93 14.15
CA ALA A 438 -30.57 4.55 14.60
C ALA A 438 -29.21 3.86 14.43
N ALA A 439 -28.59 4.02 13.24
CA ALA A 439 -27.29 3.42 12.94
C ALA A 439 -26.17 3.95 13.84
N THR A 440 -26.15 5.26 14.12
CA THR A 440 -25.12 5.86 15.00
C THR A 440 -25.23 5.36 16.44
N LEU A 441 -26.44 5.19 16.95
CA LEU A 441 -26.67 4.62 18.28
C LEU A 441 -26.26 3.14 18.35
N GLU A 442 -26.73 2.33 17.41
CA GLU A 442 -26.41 0.89 17.30
C GLU A 442 -24.89 0.67 17.23
N LEU A 443 -24.21 1.43 16.35
CA LEU A 443 -22.75 1.37 16.24
C LEU A 443 -22.05 1.69 17.57
N THR A 444 -22.52 2.72 18.28
CA THR A 444 -21.88 3.15 19.53
C THR A 444 -22.03 2.09 20.62
N GLU A 445 -23.17 1.41 20.68
CA GLU A 445 -23.39 0.27 21.58
C GLU A 445 -22.50 -0.91 21.23
N GLU A 446 -22.44 -1.30 19.95
CA GLU A 446 -21.60 -2.41 19.49
C GLU A 446 -20.11 -2.15 19.74
N VAL A 447 -19.62 -0.95 19.42
CA VAL A 447 -18.21 -0.58 19.59
C VAL A 447 -17.83 -0.50 21.07
N GLY A 448 -18.72 0.02 21.93
CA GLY A 448 -18.51 0.06 23.37
C GLY A 448 -18.38 -1.32 24.01
N ALA A 449 -19.06 -2.33 23.45
CA ALA A 449 -18.97 -3.72 23.91
C ALA A 449 -17.65 -4.42 23.50
N ILE A 450 -16.86 -3.83 22.59
CA ILE A 450 -15.60 -4.42 22.12
C ILE A 450 -14.54 -4.37 23.22
N ARG A 451 -14.24 -5.54 23.79
CA ARG A 451 -13.14 -5.70 24.74
C ARG A 451 -11.79 -5.65 24.03
N PRO A 452 -10.77 -5.02 24.63
CA PRO A 452 -9.41 -5.02 24.07
C PRO A 452 -8.92 -6.47 23.95
N SER A 453 -8.69 -6.92 22.71
CA SER A 453 -8.05 -8.19 22.46
C SER A 453 -6.55 -8.04 22.70
N ARG A 454 -5.91 -9.02 23.38
CA ARG A 454 -4.45 -9.08 23.46
C ARG A 454 -3.89 -9.02 22.04
N ARG A 455 -3.05 -8.00 21.77
CA ARG A 455 -2.39 -7.75 20.47
C ARG A 455 -1.86 -9.05 19.86
N ARG A 456 -2.69 -9.70 19.07
CA ARG A 456 -2.31 -10.83 18.23
C ARG A 456 -2.07 -10.20 16.87
N LYS A 457 -0.85 -10.33 16.36
CA LYS A 457 -0.47 -9.89 15.01
C LYS A 457 -1.35 -10.65 14.01
N THR A 458 -2.50 -10.08 13.71
CA THR A 458 -3.49 -10.61 12.79
C THR A 458 -3.65 -9.52 11.75
N HIS A 459 -3.64 -9.90 10.47
CA HIS A 459 -3.67 -8.94 9.38
C HIS A 459 -4.93 -8.08 9.44
N LEU A 460 -4.75 -6.76 9.32
CA LEU A 460 -5.83 -5.79 9.15
C LEU A 460 -6.28 -5.83 7.69
N THR A 461 -7.56 -5.51 7.45
CA THR A 461 -7.99 -5.15 6.10
C THR A 461 -7.26 -3.90 5.61
N ALA A 462 -7.15 -3.71 4.28
CA ALA A 462 -6.51 -2.53 3.70
C ALA A 462 -7.16 -1.22 4.17
N GLU A 463 -8.48 -1.24 4.36
CA GLU A 463 -9.26 -0.12 4.86
C GLU A 463 -8.95 0.19 6.33
N ALA A 464 -8.90 -0.83 7.20
CA ALA A 464 -8.54 -0.64 8.60
C ALA A 464 -7.07 -0.21 8.76
N ALA A 465 -6.15 -0.76 7.97
CA ALA A 465 -4.75 -0.35 7.95
C ALA A 465 -4.60 1.12 7.52
N ALA A 466 -5.29 1.53 6.44
CA ALA A 466 -5.28 2.92 6.00
C ALA A 466 -5.92 3.86 7.03
N ALA A 467 -6.95 3.43 7.75
CA ALA A 467 -7.53 4.20 8.84
C ALA A 467 -6.54 4.39 9.99
N VAL A 468 -5.82 3.33 10.38
CA VAL A 468 -4.78 3.39 11.42
C VAL A 468 -3.59 4.27 11.02
N ASP A 469 -3.23 4.28 9.73
CA ASP A 469 -2.16 5.12 9.16
C ASP A 469 -2.59 6.60 9.02
N ALA A 470 -3.87 6.86 8.76
CA ALA A 470 -4.42 8.21 8.64
C ALA A 470 -4.58 8.90 10.00
N VAL A 471 -4.66 8.13 11.08
CA VAL A 471 -4.88 8.62 12.45
C VAL A 471 -3.55 8.71 13.20
N GLY A 472 -3.41 9.75 14.04
CA GLY A 472 -2.24 9.94 14.89
C GLY A 472 -1.99 8.80 15.90
N PRO A 473 -0.81 8.78 16.55
CA PRO A 473 -0.55 7.83 17.62
C PRO A 473 -1.48 8.08 18.83
N ASP A 474 -1.76 7.02 19.59
CA ASP A 474 -2.52 7.13 20.84
C ASP A 474 -1.84 8.11 21.81
N GLN A 475 -2.64 8.98 22.43
CA GLN A 475 -2.14 9.88 23.47
C GLN A 475 -1.79 9.11 24.74
N GLU A 476 -0.82 9.59 25.54
CA GLU A 476 -0.41 8.89 26.76
C GLU A 476 -1.56 8.66 27.75
N VAL A 477 -2.51 9.61 27.80
CA VAL A 477 -3.72 9.56 28.63
C VAL A 477 -4.60 8.33 28.34
N THR A 478 -4.65 7.84 27.10
CA THR A 478 -5.50 6.69 26.73
C THR A 478 -4.95 5.36 27.22
N ARG A 479 -3.79 5.35 27.88
CA ARG A 479 -3.21 4.15 28.52
C ARG A 479 -3.43 4.11 30.02
N ILE A 480 -3.93 5.20 30.61
CA ILE A 480 -4.09 5.33 32.06
C ILE A 480 -5.43 4.72 32.46
N VAL A 481 -5.41 3.69 33.31
CA VAL A 481 -6.63 3.11 33.90
C VAL A 481 -6.55 3.28 35.42
N GLN A 482 -7.49 4.02 36.00
CA GLN A 482 -7.51 4.25 37.45
C GLN A 482 -8.13 3.06 38.18
N ARG A 483 -7.57 2.72 39.34
CA ARG A 483 -8.20 1.80 40.28
C ARG A 483 -8.98 2.60 41.31
N LYS A 484 -9.99 1.97 41.93
CA LYS A 484 -10.84 2.63 42.95
C LYS A 484 -10.05 3.24 44.12
N GLU A 485 -8.88 2.68 44.42
CA GLU A 485 -7.98 3.14 45.49
C GLU A 485 -7.32 4.49 45.16
N ASP A 486 -6.98 4.69 43.88
CA ASP A 486 -6.27 5.86 43.36
C ASP A 486 -7.21 7.09 43.25
N LEU A 487 -8.53 6.85 43.20
CA LEU A 487 -9.58 7.86 43.12
C LEU A 487 -9.82 8.58 44.46
N ALA A 488 -10.11 9.88 44.37
CA ALA A 488 -10.61 10.66 45.51
C ALA A 488 -11.95 10.09 46.04
N PRO A 489 -12.29 10.26 47.33
CA PRO A 489 -13.45 9.59 47.96
C PRO A 489 -14.79 9.83 47.23
N GLU A 490 -14.99 11.04 46.72
CA GLU A 490 -16.18 11.45 45.97
C GLU A 490 -16.31 10.78 44.59
N TRP A 491 -15.22 10.22 44.06
CA TRP A 491 -15.18 9.52 42.76
C TRP A 491 -15.30 7.99 42.90
N ARG A 492 -15.40 7.45 44.11
CA ARG A 492 -15.45 5.99 44.34
C ARG A 492 -16.84 5.38 44.21
N GLY A 493 -17.86 6.21 43.97
CA GLY A 493 -19.24 5.77 43.77
C GLY A 493 -19.42 4.89 42.52
N PRO A 494 -20.61 4.29 42.33
CA PRO A 494 -20.91 3.50 41.13
C PRO A 494 -20.96 4.36 39.86
N THR A 495 -21.49 5.59 39.93
CA THR A 495 -21.60 6.53 38.79
C THR A 495 -21.24 7.96 39.23
N PRO A 496 -19.98 8.24 39.61
CA PRO A 496 -19.52 9.58 39.99
C PRO A 496 -19.58 10.60 38.86
N VAL A 497 -19.59 10.16 37.60
CA VAL A 497 -19.69 11.04 36.44
C VAL A 497 -21.07 10.94 35.79
N VAL A 498 -21.67 12.09 35.49
CA VAL A 498 -22.92 12.17 34.74
C VAL A 498 -22.69 12.94 33.45
N CYS A 499 -22.86 12.27 32.31
CA CYS A 499 -22.76 12.86 30.98
C CYS A 499 -24.15 13.30 30.50
N LEU A 500 -24.37 14.61 30.44
CA LEU A 500 -25.62 15.23 30.00
C LEU A 500 -25.52 15.62 28.51
N SER A 501 -26.35 15.02 27.67
CA SER A 501 -26.44 15.39 26.25
C SER A 501 -27.49 16.46 26.00
N GLY A 502 -27.26 17.27 24.97
CA GLY A 502 -28.25 18.17 24.41
C GLY A 502 -29.52 17.48 23.89
N GLY A 503 -30.41 18.26 23.27
CA GLY A 503 -31.68 17.78 22.71
C GLY A 503 -31.55 17.08 21.35
N ASN A 504 -30.35 17.08 20.74
CA ASN A 504 -30.12 16.42 19.46
C ASN A 504 -29.69 14.96 19.67
N ALA A 505 -30.17 14.05 18.82
CA ALA A 505 -29.79 12.63 18.85
C ALA A 505 -28.29 12.40 18.62
N LEU A 506 -27.64 13.27 17.84
CA LEU A 506 -26.19 13.21 17.65
C LEU A 506 -25.44 13.61 18.93
N ASP A 507 -25.96 14.55 19.73
CA ASP A 507 -25.37 14.91 21.04
C ASP A 507 -25.46 13.74 22.03
N GLN A 508 -26.55 12.97 21.98
CA GLN A 508 -26.72 11.75 22.78
C GLN A 508 -25.62 10.75 22.45
N THR A 509 -25.40 10.49 21.16
CA THR A 509 -24.37 9.57 20.66
C THR A 509 -22.98 9.94 21.22
N VAL A 510 -22.58 11.21 21.14
CA VAL A 510 -21.27 11.64 21.64
C VAL A 510 -21.18 11.56 23.17
N ALA A 511 -22.27 11.84 23.89
CA ALA A 511 -22.29 11.67 25.34
C ALA A 511 -22.16 10.19 25.76
N THR A 512 -22.75 9.28 25.00
CA THR A 512 -22.58 7.82 25.18
C THR A 512 -21.12 7.41 24.91
N MET A 513 -20.51 7.89 23.82
CA MET A 513 -19.09 7.65 23.54
C MET A 513 -18.19 8.11 24.70
N LEU A 514 -18.43 9.32 25.24
CA LEU A 514 -17.69 9.83 26.40
C LEU A 514 -17.88 8.93 27.64
N THR A 515 -19.11 8.48 27.88
CA THR A 515 -19.43 7.58 29.00
C THR A 515 -18.62 6.29 28.90
N GLN A 516 -18.63 5.64 27.73
CA GLN A 516 -17.89 4.40 27.47
C GLN A 516 -16.37 4.57 27.61
N VAL A 517 -15.82 5.72 27.15
CA VAL A 517 -14.41 6.04 27.34
C VAL A 517 -14.08 6.15 28.82
N LEU A 518 -14.85 6.92 29.60
CA LEU A 518 -14.60 7.11 31.03
C LEU A 518 -14.70 5.79 31.82
N GLU A 519 -15.69 4.95 31.53
CA GLU A 519 -15.86 3.64 32.17
C GLU A 519 -14.67 2.71 31.89
N ARG A 520 -14.15 2.72 30.65
CA ARG A 520 -12.97 1.93 30.25
C ARG A 520 -11.70 2.35 30.99
N HIS A 521 -11.66 3.59 31.50
CA HIS A 521 -10.56 4.13 32.30
C HIS A 521 -10.79 4.06 33.82
N GLY A 522 -11.84 3.36 34.27
CA GLY A 522 -12.13 3.11 35.69
C GLY A 522 -12.97 4.19 36.37
N LEU A 523 -13.49 5.15 35.60
CA LEU A 523 -14.39 6.19 36.10
C LEU A 523 -15.83 5.78 35.81
N GLY A 524 -16.60 5.41 36.85
CA GLY A 524 -18.01 5.07 36.69
C GLY A 524 -18.80 6.26 36.12
N ALA A 525 -19.45 6.06 34.99
CA ALA A 525 -20.17 7.12 34.29
C ALA A 525 -21.57 6.67 33.92
N ARG A 526 -22.50 7.63 33.79
CA ARG A 526 -23.83 7.36 33.21
C ARG A 526 -24.25 8.50 32.29
N HIS A 527 -24.91 8.15 31.20
CA HIS A 527 -25.51 9.10 30.28
C HIS A 527 -26.94 9.45 30.70
N LEU A 528 -27.31 10.72 30.54
CA LEU A 528 -28.69 11.21 30.63
C LEU A 528 -28.89 12.31 29.57
N SER A 529 -30.10 12.45 29.06
CA SER A 529 -30.46 13.56 28.18
C SER A 529 -31.11 14.72 28.93
N LEU A 530 -30.91 15.95 28.44
CA LEU A 530 -31.66 17.12 28.96
C LEU A 530 -33.18 16.96 28.82
N ALA A 531 -33.65 16.14 27.86
CA ALA A 531 -35.08 15.86 27.68
C ALA A 531 -35.64 15.01 28.82
N GLU A 532 -34.94 13.95 29.22
CA GLU A 532 -35.33 13.11 30.37
C GLU A 532 -35.32 13.90 31.67
N LEU A 533 -34.32 14.78 31.88
CA LEU A 533 -34.26 15.64 33.06
C LEU A 533 -35.41 16.64 33.14
N ARG A 534 -35.97 17.06 32.01
CA ARG A 534 -37.16 17.93 32.00
C ARG A 534 -38.43 17.17 32.35
N GLN A 535 -38.51 15.90 31.97
CA GLN A 535 -39.64 15.03 32.32
C GLN A 535 -39.61 14.65 33.80
N ASN A 536 -38.42 14.34 34.32
CA ASN A 536 -38.19 14.00 35.73
C ASN A 536 -37.05 14.87 36.31
N PRO A 537 -37.37 16.05 36.86
CA PRO A 537 -36.36 16.96 37.40
C PRO A 537 -35.66 16.35 38.61
N PRO A 538 -34.32 16.27 38.61
CA PRO A 538 -33.56 15.63 39.68
C PRO A 538 -33.61 16.46 40.97
N SER A 539 -33.73 15.77 42.10
CA SER A 539 -33.60 16.36 43.43
C SER A 539 -32.14 16.41 43.87
N ARG A 540 -31.84 17.17 44.94
CA ARG A 540 -30.47 17.20 45.51
C ARG A 540 -30.00 15.83 45.99
N LYS A 541 -30.92 14.99 46.49
CA LYS A 541 -30.59 13.64 46.95
C LYS A 541 -30.11 12.75 45.81
N ASP A 542 -30.67 12.91 44.61
CA ASP A 542 -30.26 12.16 43.41
C ASP A 542 -28.85 12.53 42.94
N ALA A 543 -28.31 13.65 43.43
CA ALA A 543 -26.98 14.16 43.12
C ALA A 543 -25.95 13.96 44.24
N GLU A 544 -26.31 13.33 45.37
CA GLU A 544 -25.44 13.20 46.57
C GLU A 544 -24.18 12.32 46.38
N GLY A 545 -23.93 11.79 45.18
CA GLY A 545 -22.72 11.03 44.83
C GLY A 545 -22.09 11.41 43.49
N VAL A 546 -22.48 12.55 42.91
CA VAL A 546 -21.94 13.02 41.61
C VAL A 546 -20.76 13.95 41.84
N ALA A 547 -19.59 13.55 41.35
CA ALA A 547 -18.35 14.34 41.43
C ALA A 547 -18.12 15.22 40.20
N LEU A 548 -18.59 14.78 39.02
CA LEU A 548 -18.43 15.49 37.76
C LEU A 548 -19.72 15.43 36.91
N VAL A 549 -20.13 16.57 36.39
CA VAL A 549 -21.19 16.69 35.38
C VAL A 549 -20.57 17.17 34.07
N CYS A 550 -20.72 16.37 33.02
CA CYS A 550 -20.20 16.66 31.68
C CYS A 550 -21.35 17.09 30.77
N LEU A 551 -21.40 18.35 30.36
CA LEU A 551 -22.35 18.82 29.35
C LEU A 551 -21.78 18.58 27.95
N SER A 552 -22.44 17.78 27.12
CA SER A 552 -21.97 17.32 25.81
C SER A 552 -22.78 17.96 24.67
N PHE A 553 -22.09 18.71 23.80
CA PHE A 553 -22.68 19.37 22.63
C PHE A 553 -21.75 19.30 21.41
N ILE A 554 -22.27 18.86 20.25
CA ILE A 554 -21.52 18.91 18.98
C ILE A 554 -21.36 20.37 18.51
N GLU A 555 -22.46 21.13 18.53
CA GLU A 555 -22.48 22.55 18.17
C GLU A 555 -22.89 23.36 19.40
N PRO A 556 -22.17 24.44 19.72
CA PRO A 556 -22.47 25.20 20.91
C PRO A 556 -23.82 25.90 20.81
N LEU A 557 -24.63 25.68 21.84
CA LEU A 557 -25.74 26.56 22.17
C LEU A 557 -25.20 27.96 22.47
N SER A 558 -26.04 29.00 22.34
CA SER A 558 -25.63 30.37 22.67
C SER A 558 -25.08 30.46 24.10
N THR A 559 -24.22 31.45 24.37
CA THR A 559 -23.57 31.63 25.69
C THR A 559 -24.57 31.77 26.85
N VAL A 560 -25.80 32.18 26.55
CA VAL A 560 -26.91 32.27 27.51
C VAL A 560 -27.39 30.87 27.90
N HIS A 561 -27.63 30.00 26.94
CA HIS A 561 -28.08 28.63 27.19
C HIS A 561 -27.03 27.81 27.95
N LEU A 562 -25.74 27.96 27.62
CA LEU A 562 -24.67 27.28 28.34
C LEU A 562 -24.61 27.73 29.81
N ARG A 563 -24.69 29.05 30.07
CA ARG A 563 -24.77 29.57 31.45
C ARG A 563 -26.00 29.08 32.19
N GLN A 564 -27.15 28.98 31.52
CA GLN A 564 -28.36 28.47 32.14
C GLN A 564 -28.20 27.00 32.52
N ALA A 565 -27.67 26.15 31.64
CA ALA A 565 -27.40 24.75 31.92
C ALA A 565 -26.44 24.57 33.11
N VAL A 566 -25.36 25.37 33.16
CA VAL A 566 -24.42 25.36 34.31
C VAL A 566 -25.11 25.77 35.61
N ARG A 567 -25.97 26.81 35.58
CA ARG A 567 -26.72 27.24 36.77
C ARG A 567 -27.70 26.17 37.25
N GLU A 568 -28.38 25.49 36.34
CA GLU A 568 -29.31 24.40 36.67
C GLU A 568 -28.56 23.23 37.33
N VAL A 569 -27.41 22.84 36.77
CA VAL A 569 -26.53 21.82 37.37
C VAL A 569 -26.06 22.24 38.76
N HIS A 570 -25.55 23.47 38.91
CA HIS A 570 -25.05 23.96 40.20
C HIS A 570 -26.14 24.04 41.28
N ARG A 571 -27.40 24.28 40.90
CA ARG A 571 -28.55 24.29 41.83
C ARG A 571 -28.80 22.91 42.47
N VAL A 572 -28.64 21.85 41.67
CA VAL A 572 -28.92 20.46 42.04
C VAL A 572 -27.68 19.78 42.62
N ALA A 573 -26.51 19.99 42.04
CA ALA A 573 -25.23 19.37 42.40
C ALA A 573 -24.16 20.44 42.69
N PRO A 574 -24.25 21.19 43.80
CA PRO A 574 -23.35 22.33 44.08
C PRO A 574 -21.90 21.91 44.35
N ARG A 575 -21.64 20.64 44.68
CA ARG A 575 -20.30 20.10 44.95
C ARG A 575 -19.66 19.43 43.71
N ALA A 576 -20.42 19.19 42.66
CA ALA A 576 -19.91 18.57 41.45
C ALA A 576 -19.12 19.59 40.62
N ARG A 577 -18.00 19.15 40.06
CA ARG A 577 -17.29 19.92 39.01
C ARG A 577 -18.09 19.85 37.72
N ILE A 578 -17.97 20.88 36.88
CA ILE A 578 -18.71 21.00 35.63
C ILE A 578 -17.72 21.10 34.47
N MET A 579 -17.76 20.10 33.60
CA MET A 579 -17.02 20.09 32.33
C MET A 579 -18.00 20.31 31.17
N ILE A 580 -17.59 21.10 30.18
CA ILE A 580 -18.36 21.32 28.95
C ILE A 580 -17.55 20.80 27.77
N GLY A 581 -18.10 19.83 27.05
CA GLY A 581 -17.59 19.33 25.77
C GLY A 581 -18.27 20.07 24.62
N ILE A 582 -17.47 20.81 23.84
CA ILE A 582 -17.88 21.38 22.56
C ILE A 582 -17.07 20.65 21.48
N TRP A 583 -17.65 19.65 20.85
CA TRP A 583 -16.94 18.67 20.00
C TRP A 583 -16.60 19.20 18.60
N ARG A 584 -16.04 20.41 18.55
CA ARG A 584 -15.60 21.08 17.33
C ARG A 584 -14.31 21.83 17.63
N GLN A 585 -13.34 21.70 16.74
CA GLN A 585 -12.08 22.41 16.87
C GLN A 585 -12.31 23.92 16.83
N ARG A 586 -11.72 24.62 17.80
CA ARG A 586 -11.85 26.07 17.99
C ARG A 586 -10.51 26.66 18.40
N ASP A 587 -10.36 27.95 18.12
CA ASP A 587 -9.22 28.73 18.61
C ASP A 587 -9.14 28.64 20.16
N PRO A 588 -7.98 28.22 20.73
CA PRO A 588 -7.75 28.18 22.16
C PRO A 588 -8.09 29.49 22.89
N ALA A 589 -7.84 30.65 22.27
CA ALA A 589 -8.13 31.94 22.87
C ALA A 589 -9.63 32.16 23.07
N MET A 590 -10.43 31.77 22.08
CA MET A 590 -11.89 31.85 22.14
C MET A 590 -12.46 30.86 23.16
N LEU A 591 -11.87 29.67 23.31
CA LEU A 591 -12.27 28.69 24.31
C LEU A 591 -12.05 29.20 25.74
N GLN A 592 -10.91 29.82 26.03
CA GLN A 592 -10.64 30.39 27.35
C GLN A 592 -11.62 31.53 27.71
N GLU A 593 -11.91 32.41 26.75
CA GLU A 593 -12.89 33.48 26.96
C GLU A 593 -14.30 32.93 27.22
N LEU A 594 -14.70 31.89 26.48
CA LEU A 594 -15.99 31.23 26.68
C LEU A 594 -16.06 30.55 28.06
N GLN A 595 -14.99 29.86 28.48
CA GLN A 595 -14.91 29.21 29.79
C GLN A 595 -15.12 30.21 30.93
N ARG A 596 -14.45 31.38 30.86
CA ARG A 596 -14.61 32.46 31.86
C ARG A 596 -16.04 32.97 31.94
N ARG A 597 -16.73 33.11 30.80
CA ARG A 597 -18.11 33.60 30.74
C ARG A 597 -19.13 32.58 31.24
N VAL A 598 -18.87 31.29 31.08
CA VAL A 598 -19.81 30.22 31.40
C VAL A 598 -19.62 29.69 32.83
N HIS A 599 -18.47 29.99 33.47
CA HIS A 599 -18.10 29.53 34.83
C HIS A 599 -18.03 28.00 34.95
N ALA A 600 -17.45 27.33 33.95
CA ALA A 600 -17.19 25.89 33.97
C ALA A 600 -15.74 25.59 34.40
N ASP A 601 -15.53 24.46 35.10
CA ASP A 601 -14.21 24.02 35.56
C ASP A 601 -13.30 23.60 34.41
N ALA A 602 -13.87 23.02 33.35
CA ALA A 602 -13.15 22.68 32.13
C ALA A 602 -14.01 22.86 30.87
N LEU A 603 -13.37 23.25 29.77
CA LEU A 603 -13.95 23.31 28.44
C LEU A 603 -13.07 22.50 27.48
N VAL A 604 -13.62 21.46 26.87
CA VAL A 604 -12.88 20.49 26.06
C VAL A 604 -13.49 20.36 24.68
N THR A 605 -12.66 19.98 23.69
CA THR A 605 -13.09 19.85 22.29
C THR A 605 -12.95 18.44 21.72
N THR A 606 -12.31 17.54 22.45
CA THR A 606 -12.09 16.15 22.05
C THR A 606 -12.28 15.26 23.28
N LEU A 607 -12.66 14.00 23.08
CA LEU A 607 -12.84 12.99 24.11
C LEU A 607 -11.52 12.69 24.82
N ASN A 608 -10.37 12.71 24.13
CA ASN A 608 -9.07 12.58 24.77
C ASN A 608 -8.80 13.70 25.79
N LYS A 609 -9.12 14.96 25.44
CA LYS A 609 -9.00 16.09 26.39
C LYS A 609 -10.03 15.99 27.52
N ALA A 610 -11.24 15.50 27.23
CA ALA A 610 -12.26 15.26 28.25
C ALA A 610 -11.82 14.19 29.25
N LEU A 611 -11.23 13.10 28.77
CA LEU A 611 -10.65 12.04 29.58
C LEU A 611 -9.48 12.56 30.42
N ALA A 612 -8.56 13.31 29.82
CA ALA A 612 -7.43 13.92 30.53
C ALA A 612 -7.90 14.81 31.69
N ALA A 613 -8.87 15.69 31.43
CA ALA A 613 -9.45 16.55 32.45
C ALA A 613 -10.17 15.74 33.54
N ALA A 614 -10.94 14.72 33.18
CA ALA A 614 -11.62 13.87 34.16
C ALA A 614 -10.62 13.11 35.05
N LEU A 615 -9.55 12.56 34.47
CA LEU A 615 -8.49 11.88 35.22
C LEU A 615 -7.78 12.83 36.18
N GLU A 616 -7.43 14.04 35.73
CA GLU A 616 -6.82 15.08 36.57
C GLU A 616 -7.75 15.49 37.73
N MET A 617 -9.06 15.64 37.47
CA MET A 617 -10.04 15.99 38.48
C MET A 617 -10.32 14.86 39.48
N SER A 618 -10.17 13.60 39.05
CA SER A 618 -10.45 12.40 39.85
C SER A 618 -9.30 11.97 40.76
N GLY A 619 -8.07 12.37 40.44
CA GLY A 619 -6.90 12.07 41.24
C GLY A 619 -6.96 12.73 42.62
N GLN A 620 -6.36 12.08 43.63
CA GLN A 620 -6.13 12.75 44.90
C GLN A 620 -5.30 14.02 44.64
N LYS A 621 -5.77 15.18 45.13
CA LYS A 621 -4.88 16.33 45.32
C LYS A 621 -3.72 15.82 46.17
N LEU A 622 -2.56 15.61 45.57
CA LEU A 622 -1.33 15.48 46.34
C LEU A 622 -1.28 16.71 47.24
N ALA A 623 -1.35 16.47 48.55
CA ALA A 623 -1.03 17.50 49.53
C ALA A 623 0.26 18.16 49.07
N GLN A 624 0.22 19.50 48.99
CA GLN A 624 1.30 20.38 48.59
C GLN A 624 2.68 19.77 48.87
N THR A 625 3.36 19.34 47.80
CA THR A 625 4.78 19.01 47.88
C THR A 625 5.49 20.27 48.38
N PRO A 626 6.26 20.22 49.49
CA PRO A 626 7.04 21.37 49.92
C PRO A 626 8.03 21.73 48.79
N GLU A 627 8.26 23.03 48.60
CA GLU A 627 9.17 23.60 47.61
C GLU A 627 10.43 22.74 47.38
N PRO A 628 10.86 22.54 46.13
CA PRO A 628 12.12 21.87 45.88
C PRO A 628 13.24 22.74 46.46
N ARG A 629 13.93 22.22 47.50
CA ARG A 629 15.19 22.81 47.95
C ARG A 629 16.11 22.99 46.73
N PRO A 630 16.81 24.14 46.61
CA PRO A 630 17.68 24.39 45.47
C PRO A 630 18.75 23.29 45.42
N LYS A 631 18.86 22.63 44.26
CA LYS A 631 19.92 21.66 43.99
C LYS A 631 21.27 22.36 44.20
N GLN A 632 22.05 21.90 45.17
CA GLN A 632 23.47 22.19 45.22
C GLN A 632 24.09 21.75 43.90
N SER A 633 24.77 22.67 43.25
CA SER A 633 25.51 22.45 42.00
C SER A 633 26.57 21.38 42.23
N PRO A 634 26.80 20.44 41.29
CA PRO A 634 27.96 19.58 41.37
C PRO A 634 29.22 20.44 41.18
N GLU A 635 30.13 20.36 42.15
CA GLU A 635 31.48 20.93 42.05
C GLU A 635 32.14 20.47 40.75
N ARG A 636 32.68 21.43 40.00
CA ARG A 636 33.57 21.18 38.86
C ARG A 636 34.87 20.56 39.36
N PRO A 637 35.35 19.42 38.83
CA PRO A 637 36.75 19.07 38.96
C PRO A 637 37.57 20.04 38.13
N GLY A 638 38.47 20.76 38.80
CA GLY A 638 39.39 21.72 38.19
C GLY A 638 40.41 21.04 37.28
N ASN A 639 40.84 21.81 36.29
CA ASN A 639 41.96 21.54 35.39
C ASN A 639 43.21 21.05 36.14
N VAL A 640 43.72 19.88 35.74
CA VAL A 640 45.13 19.52 35.93
C VAL A 640 45.66 19.05 34.58
N VAL A 641 46.07 20.01 33.76
CA VAL A 641 46.95 19.81 32.61
C VAL A 641 47.91 20.99 32.62
N GLU A 642 48.98 20.88 33.41
CA GLU A 642 50.24 21.63 33.29
C GLU A 642 51.13 21.30 34.50
N ALA A 643 51.76 20.11 34.50
CA ALA A 643 52.91 19.81 35.36
C ALA A 643 53.56 18.47 34.95
N GLU A 644 53.95 18.31 33.68
CA GLU A 644 54.78 17.15 33.27
C GLU A 644 55.79 17.52 32.17
N ALA A 645 56.37 18.71 32.28
CA ALA A 645 57.46 19.17 31.42
C ALA A 645 58.51 19.95 32.22
N SER A 646 59.09 19.33 33.25
CA SER A 646 60.45 19.65 33.77
C SER A 646 60.77 18.74 34.95
N ALA A 647 61.31 17.53 34.70
CA ALA A 647 62.21 16.78 35.61
C ALA A 647 62.42 15.32 35.17
N VAL A 648 63.05 15.09 34.01
CA VAL A 648 63.95 13.92 33.83
C VAL A 648 65.16 14.40 33.02
N ALA A 649 66.03 15.11 33.73
CA ALA A 649 67.46 15.05 33.50
C ALA A 649 68.04 14.23 34.65
N MET A 650 68.10 12.91 34.45
CA MET A 650 69.06 11.98 35.07
C MET A 650 68.95 10.61 34.39
#